data_AF-A0ABD3FIP2-F1
#
_entry.id   AF-A0ABD3FIP2-F1
#
_cell.length_a   1.000
_cell.length_b   1.000
_cell.length_c   1.000
_cell.angle_alpha   90.00
_cell.angle_beta   90.00
_cell.angle_gamma   90.00
#
_symmetry.space_group_name_H-M   'P 1'
#
loop_
_entity.id
_entity.type
_entity.pdbx_description
1 polymer ?
#
loop_
_entity_poly.entity_id
_entity_poly.type
_entity_poly.pdbx_seq_one_letter_code
_entity_poly.pdbx_strand_id
1 'polypeptide(L)'
;MRQQMLTANLDVEATMPLVQVCQHAHDNRPAQCLLLWFETSKTLNKRSAEDALVDAVALCKSFNGQVAALQQCVKQSAPHLRIGTGSELGVFQLCQFVGDGSNLPALVECASKLGRKHISPSIIVQVCAGASGAVKPHICFLEAQQKLRWMGQNAQIALCVGATGQGTIVPTNCALEMKNTARKLQFFTVPTAEFGGFVANLCRGATNVTAVIECVKLVPVRAFTASQVLRLCAASTMPAQVSEEKYSIALYPTSCASQALLIFQRLKSHSNGLDLSASAAAVHLCEQTTSDAPSKCLADTQQDRALSAKLRVQLCQRATTDSPLLCLRSLRKFVNAQRLDIYDAVLACRQTESLGPAGCVMELLKVSISVVGKVAARLCQAANNSEPARCFMASPAFYDDELKVLLCSQAESSAPASCVKSVITRFRNQPAIKVSLCQGATSAAPADCAVEAPLAMDETDVVELCRAAVSTAPAKCAQEIPASLRVPWHQVAHVCANATSTTPGRCLAHHVYRSRSLLHALDRKQLVLECRFAVARPAALGIAKASYNCPELRPMCPIQLELNVLDQYDDPMVESYNGIDVVYIRAAFTGSYDPEHEYIRRSQPVLQGPSYATIINGSAVFSNLLFTGAGEFMLTFRAGEHVTEEVARVLVHPDLAAEALQSRCDKLFTRFQCRATSPPHLRRDNNRNKLQKLLLPLKFQLNAISCADYWADNIGGLIFSGFSPPSHVLYTLPRPLYELFINMDVPHAEMSAYTLLGLKDGETSRTAIRRAYHQRSLEWHPDKWHALAATLPPIWQQELDGAYALITQAYDQLVKAPVKPQTST
;
A
#
# COMPACT_ATOMS: atom_id res chain seq x y z
N MET A 1 -68.35 26.30 57.42
CA MET A 1 -67.11 25.89 58.13
C MET A 1 -67.37 24.54 58.79
N ARG A 2 -66.43 23.61 58.94
CA ARG A 2 -65.20 23.32 58.18
C ARG A 2 -64.90 21.81 58.43
N GLN A 3 -64.33 21.08 57.48
CA GLN A 3 -64.36 19.61 57.49
C GLN A 3 -63.70 18.94 58.72
N GLN A 4 -64.42 17.99 59.34
CA GLN A 4 -63.87 16.99 60.27
C GLN A 4 -64.60 15.64 60.07
N MET A 5 -63.99 14.75 59.30
CA MET A 5 -64.28 13.31 59.13
C MET A 5 -63.17 12.73 58.23
N LEU A 6 -62.69 11.49 58.36
CA LEU A 6 -62.80 10.51 59.44
C LEU A 6 -61.71 9.44 59.22
N THR A 7 -60.97 9.03 60.25
CA THR A 7 -60.09 7.84 60.18
C THR A 7 -60.24 7.00 61.44
N ALA A 8 -61.12 6.00 61.36
CA ALA A 8 -61.13 4.85 62.28
C ALA A 8 -60.09 3.81 61.83
N ASN A 9 -59.74 2.88 62.73
CA ASN A 9 -58.82 1.78 62.43
C ASN A 9 -59.37 0.88 61.31
N LEU A 10 -58.45 0.36 60.49
CA LEU A 10 -58.63 -0.84 59.68
C LEU A 10 -57.45 -1.76 59.98
N ASP A 11 -57.75 -2.94 60.51
CA ASP A 11 -56.76 -3.90 60.99
C ASP A 11 -56.13 -4.74 59.86
N VAL A 12 -55.18 -5.59 60.26
CA VAL A 12 -54.23 -6.37 59.44
C VAL A 12 -54.86 -7.17 58.28
N GLU A 13 -56.16 -7.49 58.34
CA GLU A 13 -56.89 -8.19 57.28
C GLU A 13 -56.87 -7.41 55.94
N ALA A 14 -56.96 -6.06 55.97
CA ALA A 14 -56.98 -5.23 54.76
C ALA A 14 -55.65 -5.23 53.98
N THR A 15 -54.54 -5.60 54.62
CA THR A 15 -53.20 -5.58 54.01
C THR A 15 -52.94 -6.75 53.06
N MET A 16 -53.56 -7.92 53.27
CA MET A 16 -53.21 -9.14 52.52
C MET A 16 -53.58 -9.08 51.02
N PRO A 17 -54.75 -8.55 50.61
CA PRO A 17 -55.07 -8.35 49.19
C PRO A 17 -54.17 -7.30 48.53
N LEU A 18 -53.76 -6.26 49.29
CA LEU A 18 -52.89 -5.20 48.78
C LEU A 18 -51.52 -5.75 48.38
N VAL A 19 -50.97 -6.68 49.17
CA VAL A 19 -49.73 -7.41 48.86
C VAL A 19 -49.89 -8.25 47.58
N GLN A 20 -51.00 -8.99 47.42
CA GLN A 20 -51.28 -9.78 46.22
C GLN A 20 -51.52 -8.96 44.93
N VAL A 21 -51.83 -7.67 45.05
CA VAL A 21 -51.86 -6.73 43.91
C VAL A 21 -50.45 -6.25 43.57
N CYS A 22 -49.66 -5.88 44.58
CA CYS A 22 -48.31 -5.34 44.37
C CYS A 22 -47.29 -6.37 43.85
N GLN A 23 -47.47 -7.65 44.17
CA GLN A 23 -46.42 -8.67 44.00
C GLN A 23 -45.95 -8.91 42.55
N HIS A 24 -46.80 -8.63 41.55
CA HIS A 24 -46.49 -8.83 40.11
C HIS A 24 -46.83 -7.61 39.23
N ALA A 25 -47.08 -6.44 39.81
CA ALA A 25 -47.40 -5.23 39.05
C ALA A 25 -46.11 -4.45 38.70
N HIS A 26 -45.96 -4.03 37.44
CA HIS A 26 -44.82 -3.21 37.00
C HIS A 26 -44.90 -1.73 37.43
N ASP A 27 -46.05 -1.27 37.96
CA ASP A 27 -46.17 -0.02 38.69
C ASP A 27 -47.24 -0.09 39.81
N ASN A 28 -47.36 0.97 40.59
CA ASN A 28 -48.14 1.03 41.82
C ASN A 28 -49.58 1.58 41.67
N ARG A 29 -50.04 1.90 40.46
CA ARG A 29 -51.40 2.44 40.23
C ARG A 29 -52.54 1.48 40.64
N PRO A 30 -52.47 0.16 40.39
CA PRO A 30 -53.44 -0.80 40.91
C PRO A 30 -53.61 -0.79 42.43
N ALA A 31 -52.51 -0.61 43.18
CA ALA A 31 -52.55 -0.60 44.64
C ALA A 31 -53.19 0.69 45.19
N GLN A 32 -52.95 1.84 44.53
CA GLN A 32 -53.57 3.11 44.90
C GLN A 32 -55.07 3.16 44.54
N CYS A 33 -55.48 2.53 43.42
CA CYS A 33 -56.89 2.31 43.09
C CYS A 33 -57.62 1.54 44.20
N LEU A 34 -57.02 0.45 44.70
CA LEU A 34 -57.65 -0.41 45.70
C LEU A 34 -57.74 0.24 47.09
N LEU A 35 -56.68 0.94 47.54
CA LEU A 35 -56.72 1.74 48.77
C LEU A 35 -57.82 2.80 48.73
N LEU A 36 -58.03 3.42 47.56
CA LEU A 36 -59.03 4.47 47.42
C LEU A 36 -60.46 3.93 47.55
N TRP A 37 -60.76 2.78 46.93
CA TRP A 37 -62.03 2.09 47.10
C TRP A 37 -62.30 1.80 48.59
N PHE A 38 -61.30 1.25 49.30
CA PHE A 38 -61.34 1.01 50.75
C PHE A 38 -61.55 2.25 51.61
N GLU A 39 -61.13 3.43 51.16
CA GLU A 39 -61.40 4.69 51.88
C GLU A 39 -62.85 5.14 51.76
N THR A 40 -63.47 4.90 50.60
CA THR A 40 -64.85 5.31 50.32
C THR A 40 -65.92 4.26 50.67
N SER A 41 -65.57 2.97 50.74
CA SER A 41 -66.49 1.89 51.11
C SER A 41 -66.81 1.81 52.62
N LYS A 42 -66.23 2.68 53.45
CA LYS A 42 -66.34 2.72 54.93
C LYS A 42 -67.77 2.91 55.50
N THR A 43 -68.80 3.03 54.65
CA THR A 43 -70.22 3.07 55.05
C THR A 43 -71.01 1.78 54.73
N LEU A 44 -70.35 0.73 54.22
CA LEU A 44 -70.98 -0.58 53.96
C LEU A 44 -70.87 -1.51 55.18
N ASN A 45 -71.89 -2.35 55.39
CA ASN A 45 -71.91 -3.35 56.47
C ASN A 45 -70.92 -4.50 56.17
N LYS A 46 -70.23 -5.01 57.22
CA LYS A 46 -69.01 -5.83 57.09
C LYS A 46 -69.11 -7.00 56.08
N ARG A 47 -70.22 -7.75 56.05
CA ARG A 47 -70.41 -8.88 55.11
C ARG A 47 -70.48 -8.47 53.64
N SER A 48 -71.07 -7.31 53.32
CA SER A 48 -71.16 -6.81 51.94
C SER A 48 -69.85 -6.24 51.40
N ALA A 49 -68.86 -6.02 52.27
CA ALA A 49 -67.54 -5.53 51.90
C ALA A 49 -66.59 -6.65 51.45
N GLU A 50 -66.82 -7.90 51.88
CA GLU A 50 -65.93 -9.04 51.58
C GLU A 50 -66.14 -9.56 50.15
N ASP A 51 -67.39 -9.75 49.71
CA ASP A 51 -67.68 -10.17 48.33
C ASP A 51 -67.22 -9.12 47.30
N ALA A 52 -67.56 -7.85 47.54
CA ALA A 52 -67.22 -6.74 46.64
C ALA A 52 -65.70 -6.44 46.56
N LEU A 53 -64.91 -6.89 47.53
CA LEU A 53 -63.46 -6.73 47.54
C LEU A 53 -62.77 -7.60 46.48
N VAL A 54 -63.31 -8.77 46.16
CA VAL A 54 -62.73 -9.66 45.13
C VAL A 54 -62.81 -9.00 43.74
N ASP A 55 -63.97 -8.43 43.42
CA ASP A 55 -64.18 -7.71 42.15
C ASP A 55 -63.38 -6.39 42.10
N ALA A 56 -63.27 -5.67 43.22
CA ALA A 56 -62.43 -4.46 43.29
C ALA A 56 -60.94 -4.77 43.06
N VAL A 57 -60.43 -5.90 43.58
CA VAL A 57 -59.06 -6.39 43.32
C VAL A 57 -58.87 -6.73 41.84
N ALA A 58 -59.86 -7.35 41.19
CA ALA A 58 -59.80 -7.66 39.76
C ALA A 58 -59.82 -6.40 38.89
N LEU A 59 -60.73 -5.45 39.18
CA LEU A 59 -60.85 -4.19 38.44
C LEU A 59 -59.56 -3.36 38.52
N CYS A 60 -59.06 -3.10 39.73
CA CYS A 60 -57.88 -2.27 39.94
C CYS A 60 -56.61 -2.86 39.29
N LYS A 61 -56.48 -4.19 39.15
CA LYS A 61 -55.36 -4.83 38.43
C LYS A 61 -55.29 -4.45 36.94
N SER A 62 -56.38 -3.98 36.34
CA SER A 62 -56.45 -3.52 34.95
C SER A 62 -56.33 -2.00 34.76
N PHE A 63 -56.24 -1.22 35.84
CA PHE A 63 -56.29 0.24 35.78
C PHE A 63 -54.93 0.85 35.40
N ASN A 64 -54.84 1.42 34.19
CA ASN A 64 -53.65 2.08 33.65
C ASN A 64 -53.77 3.62 33.64
N GLY A 65 -54.71 4.20 34.39
CA GLY A 65 -55.02 5.64 34.41
C GLY A 65 -54.16 6.48 35.35
N GLN A 66 -54.68 7.64 35.79
CA GLN A 66 -54.12 8.46 36.88
C GLN A 66 -55.12 8.57 38.04
N VAL A 67 -54.62 8.48 39.26
CA VAL A 67 -55.44 8.27 40.47
C VAL A 67 -56.21 9.52 40.92
N ALA A 68 -55.68 10.74 40.70
CA ALA A 68 -56.29 11.97 41.19
C ALA A 68 -57.69 12.25 40.61
N ALA A 69 -57.90 11.96 39.34
CA ALA A 69 -59.20 12.15 38.69
C ALA A 69 -60.15 10.95 38.89
N LEU A 70 -59.62 9.75 39.16
CA LEU A 70 -60.42 8.64 39.71
C LEU A 70 -61.09 9.08 41.02
N GLN A 71 -60.33 9.73 41.92
CA GLN A 71 -60.83 10.38 43.15
C GLN A 71 -61.97 11.37 42.91
N GLN A 72 -61.96 12.06 41.78
CA GLN A 72 -62.96 13.07 41.43
C GLN A 72 -64.24 12.42 40.88
N CYS A 73 -64.11 11.36 40.09
CA CYS A 73 -65.23 10.51 39.68
C CYS A 73 -65.96 9.91 40.90
N VAL A 74 -65.22 9.30 41.85
CA VAL A 74 -65.82 8.69 43.06
C VAL A 74 -66.65 9.71 43.85
N LYS A 75 -66.09 10.90 44.10
CA LYS A 75 -66.74 11.95 44.89
C LYS A 75 -68.02 12.51 44.25
N GLN A 76 -68.16 12.44 42.92
CA GLN A 76 -69.37 12.87 42.22
C GLN A 76 -70.43 11.77 42.11
N SER A 77 -70.03 10.50 42.02
CA SER A 77 -70.97 9.36 42.01
C SER A 77 -71.56 9.04 43.38
N ALA A 78 -70.79 9.24 44.45
CA ALA A 78 -71.14 8.83 45.83
C ALA A 78 -72.55 9.21 46.35
N PRO A 79 -73.16 10.37 46.03
CA PRO A 79 -74.49 10.73 46.56
C PRO A 79 -75.63 9.81 46.11
N HIS A 80 -75.45 9.07 45.01
CA HIS A 80 -76.50 8.26 44.39
C HIS A 80 -76.43 6.77 44.79
N LEU A 81 -75.42 6.37 45.56
CA LEU A 81 -75.15 4.99 45.95
C LEU A 81 -75.93 4.60 47.23
N ARG A 82 -77.22 4.25 47.08
CA ARG A 82 -78.04 3.70 48.18
C ARG A 82 -78.37 2.22 47.98
N ILE A 83 -77.44 1.38 48.47
CA ILE A 83 -77.65 0.01 48.98
C ILE A 83 -78.54 -0.88 48.08
N GLY A 84 -77.94 -1.46 47.05
CA GLY A 84 -78.49 -2.58 46.27
C GLY A 84 -77.35 -3.36 45.63
N THR A 85 -77.04 -4.55 46.15
CA THR A 85 -75.88 -5.34 45.73
C THR A 85 -76.02 -5.85 44.29
N GLY A 86 -75.14 -5.43 43.38
CA GLY A 86 -74.88 -6.21 42.14
C GLY A 86 -74.43 -5.52 40.85
N SER A 87 -74.33 -4.19 40.73
CA SER A 87 -74.27 -3.55 39.38
C SER A 87 -73.42 -2.28 39.18
N GLU A 88 -72.32 -2.09 39.92
CA GLU A 88 -71.58 -0.80 39.95
C GLU A 88 -70.22 -0.76 39.20
N LEU A 89 -69.92 -1.73 38.31
CA LEU A 89 -68.63 -1.77 37.59
C LEU A 89 -68.48 -0.72 36.46
N GLY A 90 -69.56 -0.06 36.04
CA GLY A 90 -69.62 0.69 34.77
C GLY A 90 -69.15 2.15 34.77
N VAL A 91 -69.05 2.82 35.92
CA VAL A 91 -68.94 4.31 35.96
C VAL A 91 -67.48 4.81 36.06
N PHE A 92 -66.56 4.00 36.60
CA PHE A 92 -65.24 4.48 37.05
C PHE A 92 -64.20 4.73 35.94
N GLN A 93 -64.44 4.35 34.68
CA GLN A 93 -63.44 4.39 33.61
C GLN A 93 -63.20 5.78 32.98
N LEU A 94 -63.82 6.86 33.50
CA LEU A 94 -64.07 8.09 32.74
C LEU A 94 -63.33 9.38 33.19
N CYS A 95 -62.31 9.32 34.07
CA CYS A 95 -61.64 10.53 34.58
C CYS A 95 -60.10 10.39 34.74
N GLN A 96 -59.32 11.32 34.16
CA GLN A 96 -57.84 11.36 34.21
C GLN A 96 -57.29 12.83 34.22
N PHE A 97 -56.14 13.09 34.91
CA PHE A 97 -55.26 14.30 34.92
C PHE A 97 -55.35 15.46 35.97
N VAL A 98 -54.19 16.15 36.16
CA VAL A 98 -53.83 17.33 37.04
C VAL A 98 -53.53 16.98 38.53
N GLY A 99 -52.63 17.61 39.33
CA GLY A 99 -51.63 18.73 39.22
C GLY A 99 -51.54 19.55 40.55
N ASP A 100 -50.57 20.43 40.95
CA ASP A 100 -49.19 20.84 40.58
C ASP A 100 -48.55 21.68 41.75
N GLY A 101 -47.28 22.19 41.71
CA GLY A 101 -46.73 23.00 42.86
C GLY A 101 -45.32 23.68 42.78
N SER A 102 -44.98 24.55 43.77
CA SER A 102 -43.64 25.20 43.96
C SER A 102 -43.43 26.03 45.27
N ASN A 103 -42.35 25.80 46.06
CA ASN A 103 -41.54 26.82 46.81
C ASN A 103 -40.45 26.25 47.76
N LEU A 104 -39.31 26.95 47.91
CA LEU A 104 -38.20 26.54 48.81
C LEU A 104 -38.35 26.90 50.30
N PRO A 105 -38.74 28.14 50.70
CA PRO A 105 -38.64 28.54 52.12
C PRO A 105 -39.42 27.62 53.07
N ALA A 106 -40.56 27.09 52.59
CA ALA A 106 -41.37 26.11 53.28
C ALA A 106 -40.62 24.82 53.67
N LEU A 107 -39.60 24.40 52.89
CA LEU A 107 -38.83 23.17 53.12
C LEU A 107 -37.86 23.32 54.30
N VAL A 108 -37.15 24.45 54.38
CA VAL A 108 -36.25 24.76 55.51
C VAL A 108 -37.07 25.07 56.77
N GLU A 109 -38.21 25.73 56.63
CA GLU A 109 -39.11 26.02 57.74
C GLU A 109 -39.82 24.76 58.27
N CYS A 110 -40.20 23.82 57.39
CA CYS A 110 -40.64 22.46 57.73
C CYS A 110 -39.61 21.78 58.64
N ALA A 111 -38.35 21.71 58.19
CA ALA A 111 -37.29 21.05 58.94
C ALA A 111 -37.01 21.74 60.29
N SER A 112 -37.02 23.08 60.32
CA SER A 112 -36.82 23.84 61.56
C SER A 112 -37.98 23.69 62.55
N LYS A 113 -39.23 23.61 62.10
CA LYS A 113 -40.42 23.45 62.96
C LYS A 113 -40.51 22.04 63.54
N LEU A 114 -40.18 21.01 62.76
CA LEU A 114 -40.14 19.62 63.23
C LEU A 114 -38.98 19.37 64.21
N GLY A 115 -37.82 19.99 63.99
CA GLY A 115 -36.67 19.91 64.90
C GLY A 115 -36.97 20.43 66.32
N ARG A 116 -37.77 21.50 66.42
CA ARG A 116 -38.28 22.03 67.71
C ARG A 116 -39.27 21.09 68.44
N LYS A 117 -39.67 19.98 67.82
CA LYS A 117 -40.48 18.91 68.46
C LYS A 117 -39.69 17.61 68.68
N HIS A 118 -38.35 17.67 68.68
CA HIS A 118 -37.45 16.54 68.96
C HIS A 118 -37.63 15.31 68.05
N ILE A 119 -38.22 15.48 66.86
CA ILE A 119 -38.32 14.42 65.85
C ILE A 119 -36.92 14.13 65.30
N SER A 120 -36.60 12.87 65.01
CA SER A 120 -35.24 12.50 64.60
C SER A 120 -34.85 13.12 63.24
N PRO A 121 -33.57 13.52 63.05
CA PRO A 121 -33.08 14.09 61.78
C PRO A 121 -33.43 13.30 60.53
N SER A 122 -33.38 11.96 60.56
CA SER A 122 -33.67 11.11 59.40
C SER A 122 -35.14 11.15 58.98
N ILE A 123 -36.06 11.21 59.94
CA ILE A 123 -37.50 11.34 59.68
C ILE A 123 -37.80 12.74 59.14
N ILE A 124 -37.18 13.79 59.69
CA ILE A 124 -37.33 15.18 59.20
C ILE A 124 -36.86 15.30 57.75
N VAL A 125 -35.75 14.64 57.38
CA VAL A 125 -35.28 14.56 56.00
C VAL A 125 -36.32 13.91 55.10
N GLN A 126 -36.82 12.72 55.47
CA GLN A 126 -37.82 11.99 54.66
C GLN A 126 -39.13 12.77 54.48
N VAL A 127 -39.57 13.53 55.49
CA VAL A 127 -40.81 14.31 55.44
C VAL A 127 -40.66 15.59 54.61
N CYS A 128 -39.58 16.37 54.81
CA CYS A 128 -39.47 17.68 54.16
C CYS A 128 -38.86 17.60 52.74
N ALA A 129 -38.05 16.59 52.40
CA ALA A 129 -37.29 16.57 51.12
C ALA A 129 -38.16 16.55 49.85
N GLY A 130 -39.44 16.14 49.92
CA GLY A 130 -40.35 16.12 48.78
C GLY A 130 -40.99 17.47 48.41
N ALA A 131 -40.73 18.55 49.15
CA ALA A 131 -41.58 19.74 49.14
C ALA A 131 -41.21 20.87 48.15
N SER A 132 -40.18 20.73 47.29
CA SER A 132 -39.77 21.80 46.38
C SER A 132 -39.27 21.30 45.02
N GLY A 133 -39.92 21.73 43.94
CA GLY A 133 -39.30 21.79 42.62
C GLY A 133 -38.21 22.87 42.55
N ALA A 134 -37.21 22.65 41.70
CA ALA A 134 -36.25 23.62 41.18
C ALA A 134 -35.50 24.55 42.18
N VAL A 135 -34.52 24.01 42.94
CA VAL A 135 -33.45 24.83 43.57
C VAL A 135 -32.08 24.15 43.42
N LYS A 136 -31.02 24.96 43.23
CA LYS A 136 -29.63 24.47 43.13
C LYS A 136 -29.17 23.85 44.47
N PRO A 137 -28.67 22.60 44.51
CA PRO A 137 -28.32 21.89 45.75
C PRO A 137 -27.28 22.60 46.63
N HIS A 138 -26.34 23.35 46.05
CA HIS A 138 -25.35 24.12 46.82
C HIS A 138 -26.00 25.23 47.66
N ILE A 139 -27.12 25.82 47.21
CA ILE A 139 -27.84 26.85 47.98
C ILE A 139 -28.55 26.20 49.16
N CYS A 140 -29.24 25.08 48.91
CA CYS A 140 -29.89 24.28 49.96
C CYS A 140 -28.90 23.88 51.05
N PHE A 141 -27.72 23.36 50.68
CA PHE A 141 -26.75 22.88 51.66
C PHE A 141 -26.14 24.03 52.49
N LEU A 142 -25.85 25.18 51.89
CA LEU A 142 -25.37 26.37 52.61
C LEU A 142 -26.43 26.95 53.56
N GLU A 143 -27.69 27.04 53.12
CA GLU A 143 -28.84 27.41 53.97
C GLU A 143 -29.01 26.43 55.16
N ALA A 144 -28.95 25.12 54.88
CA ALA A 144 -29.07 24.08 55.90
C ALA A 144 -27.91 24.11 56.91
N GLN A 145 -26.67 24.28 56.46
CA GLN A 145 -25.52 24.48 57.35
C GLN A 145 -25.66 25.71 58.24
N GLN A 146 -26.21 26.83 57.73
CA GLN A 146 -26.40 28.03 58.53
C GLN A 146 -27.54 27.90 59.54
N LYS A 147 -28.71 27.39 59.12
CA LYS A 147 -29.99 27.45 59.86
C LYS A 147 -30.33 26.16 60.63
N LEU A 148 -29.80 25.00 60.23
CA LEU A 148 -30.10 23.68 60.80
C LEU A 148 -28.87 23.05 61.47
N ARG A 149 -28.04 23.85 62.17
CA ARG A 149 -26.76 23.41 62.81
C ARG A 149 -26.88 22.25 63.80
N TRP A 150 -28.07 22.03 64.37
CA TRP A 150 -28.38 20.91 65.27
C TRP A 150 -28.55 19.57 64.53
N MET A 151 -28.72 19.60 63.20
CA MET A 151 -28.86 18.43 62.35
C MET A 151 -27.48 17.92 61.92
N GLY A 152 -27.19 16.63 62.12
CA GLY A 152 -25.93 16.04 61.68
C GLY A 152 -25.72 16.17 60.17
N GLN A 153 -24.47 16.39 59.75
CA GLN A 153 -24.15 16.83 58.38
C GLN A 153 -24.63 15.84 57.29
N ASN A 154 -24.61 14.54 57.55
CA ASN A 154 -25.17 13.53 56.64
C ASN A 154 -26.69 13.67 56.42
N ALA A 155 -27.44 14.12 57.42
CA ALA A 155 -28.86 14.44 57.28
C ALA A 155 -29.08 15.78 56.56
N GLN A 156 -28.25 16.80 56.82
CA GLN A 156 -28.25 18.05 56.02
C GLN A 156 -27.97 17.78 54.54
N ILE A 157 -27.03 16.88 54.23
CA ILE A 157 -26.74 16.42 52.86
C ILE A 157 -27.97 15.71 52.28
N ALA A 158 -28.53 14.72 52.99
CA ALA A 158 -29.68 13.96 52.51
C ALA A 158 -30.93 14.83 52.25
N LEU A 159 -31.16 15.87 53.06
CA LEU A 159 -32.20 16.88 52.84
C LEU A 159 -32.08 17.57 51.47
N CYS A 160 -30.85 17.85 51.03
CA CYS A 160 -30.56 18.60 49.81
C CYS A 160 -30.24 17.73 48.60
N VAL A 161 -29.92 16.43 48.78
CA VAL A 161 -29.74 15.48 47.68
C VAL A 161 -31.04 15.26 46.90
N GLY A 162 -32.22 15.39 47.52
CA GLY A 162 -33.49 15.37 46.78
C GLY A 162 -33.54 16.38 45.61
N ALA A 163 -32.88 17.53 45.75
CA ALA A 163 -32.83 18.57 44.71
C ALA A 163 -31.91 18.26 43.52
N THR A 164 -31.04 17.23 43.58
CA THR A 164 -30.20 16.87 42.42
C THR A 164 -30.98 16.16 41.30
N GLY A 165 -32.14 15.57 41.59
CA GLY A 165 -32.82 14.63 40.67
C GLY A 165 -33.39 15.23 39.38
N GLN A 166 -33.51 16.56 39.28
CA GLN A 166 -34.14 17.24 38.13
C GLN A 166 -33.33 18.45 37.59
N GLY A 167 -32.14 18.72 38.12
CA GLY A 167 -31.27 19.81 37.66
C GLY A 167 -29.97 19.28 37.06
N THR A 168 -29.71 19.55 35.78
CA THR A 168 -28.50 19.12 35.04
C THR A 168 -27.24 19.88 35.47
N ILE A 169 -26.81 19.64 36.70
CA ILE A 169 -25.60 20.23 37.29
C ILE A 169 -24.45 19.25 37.11
N VAL A 170 -23.48 19.61 36.27
CA VAL A 170 -22.22 18.86 36.14
C VAL A 170 -21.50 18.86 37.49
N PRO A 171 -21.18 17.70 38.11
CA PRO A 171 -20.67 17.64 39.48
C PRO A 171 -19.38 18.43 39.72
N THR A 172 -18.54 18.58 38.68
CA THR A 172 -17.31 19.39 38.71
C THR A 172 -17.59 20.86 39.01
N ASN A 173 -18.59 21.47 38.37
CA ASN A 173 -18.96 22.87 38.61
C ASN A 173 -19.48 23.09 40.04
N CYS A 174 -20.27 22.16 40.57
CA CYS A 174 -20.75 22.21 41.95
C CYS A 174 -19.58 22.15 42.96
N ALA A 175 -18.63 21.24 42.74
CA ALA A 175 -17.41 21.15 43.56
C ALA A 175 -16.54 22.41 43.44
N LEU A 176 -16.48 23.03 42.26
CA LEU A 176 -15.73 24.28 42.01
C LEU A 176 -16.34 25.47 42.76
N GLU A 177 -17.66 25.67 42.68
CA GLU A 177 -18.37 26.74 43.40
C GLU A 177 -18.25 26.58 44.91
N MET A 178 -18.40 25.36 45.44
CA MET A 178 -18.22 25.10 46.87
C MET A 178 -16.78 25.34 47.35
N LYS A 179 -15.77 24.92 46.57
CA LYS A 179 -14.35 25.18 46.84
C LYS A 179 -14.02 26.68 46.85
N ASN A 180 -14.61 27.44 45.93
CA ASN A 180 -14.43 28.90 45.85
C ASN A 180 -15.17 29.64 46.97
N THR A 181 -16.35 29.15 47.38
CA THR A 181 -17.14 29.73 48.48
C THR A 181 -16.48 29.46 49.84
N ALA A 182 -15.97 28.24 50.07
CA ALA A 182 -15.21 27.89 51.25
C ALA A 182 -13.91 28.71 51.40
N ARG A 183 -13.28 29.09 50.29
CA ARG A 183 -12.13 30.04 50.29
C ARG A 183 -12.51 31.47 50.64
N LYS A 184 -13.73 31.92 50.32
CA LYS A 184 -14.23 33.28 50.67
C LYS A 184 -14.69 33.37 52.13
N LEU A 185 -15.25 32.29 52.69
CA LEU A 185 -15.71 32.24 54.08
C LEU A 185 -14.61 31.70 55.01
N GLN A 186 -13.61 32.53 55.31
CA GLN A 186 -12.38 32.18 56.06
C GLN A 186 -12.57 31.78 57.55
N PHE A 187 -13.78 31.39 57.99
CA PHE A 187 -14.15 31.23 59.40
C PHE A 187 -14.58 29.80 59.82
N PHE A 188 -14.32 28.77 59.01
CA PHE A 188 -14.68 27.38 59.36
C PHE A 188 -13.53 26.39 59.20
N THR A 189 -13.06 25.85 60.33
CA THR A 189 -12.09 24.75 60.41
C THR A 189 -12.78 23.38 60.26
N VAL A 190 -13.22 23.05 59.04
CA VAL A 190 -13.76 21.71 58.72
C VAL A 190 -12.59 20.77 58.37
N PRO A 191 -12.52 19.54 58.94
CA PRO A 191 -11.53 18.54 58.57
C PRO A 191 -11.53 18.22 57.08
N THR A 192 -10.36 18.31 56.42
CA THR A 192 -10.24 18.13 54.96
C THR A 192 -10.65 16.72 54.48
N ALA A 193 -10.65 15.72 55.35
CA ALA A 193 -11.11 14.37 55.05
C ALA A 193 -12.63 14.28 54.86
N GLU A 194 -13.41 15.06 55.64
CA GLU A 194 -14.88 15.03 55.59
C GLU A 194 -15.39 15.73 54.33
N PHE A 195 -14.78 16.87 53.97
CA PHE A 195 -14.99 17.52 52.68
C PHE A 195 -14.63 16.59 51.50
N GLY A 196 -13.53 15.84 51.62
CA GLY A 196 -13.15 14.78 50.68
C GLY A 196 -14.23 13.72 50.50
N GLY A 197 -14.79 13.22 51.62
CA GLY A 197 -15.87 12.23 51.61
C GLY A 197 -17.14 12.72 50.90
N PHE A 198 -17.56 13.97 51.14
CA PHE A 198 -18.70 14.57 50.45
C PHE A 198 -18.47 14.66 48.94
N VAL A 199 -17.34 15.26 48.51
CA VAL A 199 -17.05 15.42 47.08
C VAL A 199 -16.82 14.07 46.40
N ALA A 200 -16.21 13.08 47.06
CA ALA A 200 -16.08 11.72 46.54
C ALA A 200 -17.42 11.01 46.32
N ASN A 201 -18.44 11.30 47.15
CA ASN A 201 -19.80 10.80 46.94
C ASN A 201 -20.52 11.58 45.81
N LEU A 202 -20.30 12.89 45.70
CA LEU A 202 -20.85 13.71 44.61
C LEU A 202 -20.30 13.30 43.23
N CYS A 203 -18.98 13.12 43.13
CA CYS A 203 -18.31 12.65 41.92
C CYS A 203 -18.66 11.19 41.55
N ARG A 204 -19.13 10.36 42.50
CA ARG A 204 -19.63 9.00 42.20
C ARG A 204 -20.92 9.02 41.37
N GLY A 205 -21.68 10.13 41.38
CA GLY A 205 -22.84 10.33 40.52
C GLY A 205 -22.49 10.80 39.09
N ALA A 206 -21.22 11.05 38.77
CA ALA A 206 -20.81 11.46 37.43
C ALA A 206 -20.68 10.25 36.50
N THR A 207 -21.56 10.15 35.51
CA THR A 207 -21.58 9.07 34.50
C THR A 207 -20.60 9.27 33.34
N ASN A 208 -19.93 10.42 33.26
CA ASN A 208 -18.99 10.76 32.19
C ASN A 208 -17.54 10.70 32.70
N VAL A 209 -16.70 9.87 32.05
CA VAL A 209 -15.27 9.67 32.35
C VAL A 209 -14.51 11.00 32.49
N THR A 210 -14.71 11.94 31.57
CA THR A 210 -14.02 13.24 31.56
C THR A 210 -14.38 14.06 32.80
N ALA A 211 -15.66 14.04 33.21
CA ALA A 211 -16.11 14.72 34.43
C ALA A 211 -15.55 14.06 35.70
N VAL A 212 -15.38 12.73 35.74
CA VAL A 212 -14.72 12.03 36.85
C VAL A 212 -13.23 12.39 36.94
N ILE A 213 -12.52 12.43 35.80
CA ILE A 213 -11.10 12.83 35.73
C ILE A 213 -10.91 14.28 36.19
N GLU A 214 -11.77 15.21 35.79
CA GLU A 214 -11.73 16.59 36.31
C GLU A 214 -12.07 16.67 37.80
N CYS A 215 -13.07 15.91 38.28
CA CYS A 215 -13.41 15.80 39.70
C CYS A 215 -12.17 15.44 40.55
N VAL A 216 -11.38 14.46 40.10
CA VAL A 216 -10.15 14.03 40.78
C VAL A 216 -9.05 15.09 40.70
N LYS A 217 -8.87 15.76 39.55
CA LYS A 217 -7.87 16.84 39.39
C LYS A 217 -8.18 18.09 40.23
N LEU A 218 -9.46 18.36 40.50
CA LEU A 218 -9.89 19.57 41.21
C LEU A 218 -9.82 19.46 42.74
N VAL A 219 -9.66 18.25 43.30
CA VAL A 219 -9.64 17.98 44.75
C VAL A 219 -8.23 17.57 45.19
N PRO A 220 -7.70 18.01 46.35
CA PRO A 220 -6.36 17.62 46.79
C PRO A 220 -6.25 16.10 46.97
N VAL A 221 -5.21 15.47 46.37
CA VAL A 221 -5.01 14.00 46.36
C VAL A 221 -5.08 13.36 47.76
N ARG A 222 -4.66 14.09 48.81
CA ARG A 222 -4.72 13.67 50.22
C ARG A 222 -6.14 13.45 50.76
N ALA A 223 -7.17 13.88 50.04
CA ALA A 223 -8.58 13.72 50.41
C ALA A 223 -9.18 12.36 50.02
N PHE A 224 -8.43 11.52 49.29
CA PHE A 224 -8.84 10.18 48.88
C PHE A 224 -7.83 9.13 49.36
N THR A 225 -8.31 7.98 49.84
CA THR A 225 -7.45 6.78 49.96
C THR A 225 -7.20 6.15 48.59
N ALA A 226 -6.09 5.42 48.43
CA ALA A 226 -5.79 4.72 47.17
C ALA A 226 -6.93 3.79 46.71
N SER A 227 -7.64 3.16 47.65
CA SER A 227 -8.82 2.32 47.36
C SER A 227 -10.03 3.10 46.83
N GLN A 228 -10.19 4.38 47.20
CA GLN A 228 -11.28 5.24 46.70
C GLN A 228 -10.93 5.79 45.32
N VAL A 229 -9.67 6.14 45.05
CA VAL A 229 -9.21 6.53 43.71
C VAL A 229 -9.41 5.37 42.73
N LEU A 230 -8.92 4.17 43.06
CA LEU A 230 -9.11 2.97 42.22
C LEU A 230 -10.60 2.64 41.98
N ARG A 231 -11.47 2.79 43.00
CA ARG A 231 -12.92 2.60 42.83
C ARG A 231 -13.57 3.66 41.95
N LEU A 232 -13.13 4.93 42.01
CA LEU A 232 -13.65 5.99 41.15
C LEU A 232 -13.29 5.71 39.68
N CYS A 233 -12.02 5.35 39.39
CA CYS A 233 -11.60 4.99 38.04
C CYS A 233 -12.29 3.73 37.50
N ALA A 234 -12.53 2.72 38.35
CA ALA A 234 -13.24 1.50 37.95
C ALA A 234 -14.77 1.68 37.81
N ALA A 235 -15.36 2.65 38.51
CA ALA A 235 -16.79 2.95 38.41
C ALA A 235 -17.13 3.72 37.11
N SER A 236 -16.22 4.55 36.61
CA SER A 236 -16.41 5.33 35.39
C SER A 236 -16.44 4.52 34.08
N THR A 237 -16.31 3.18 34.14
CA THR A 237 -16.11 2.32 32.97
C THR A 237 -17.09 1.14 32.87
N MET A 238 -18.26 1.21 33.52
CA MET A 238 -19.36 0.27 33.20
C MET A 238 -20.12 0.76 31.96
N PRO A 239 -20.26 -0.06 30.90
CA PRO A 239 -21.04 0.32 29.72
C PRO A 239 -22.54 0.31 30.02
N ALA A 240 -23.28 1.26 29.44
CA ALA A 240 -24.73 1.22 29.41
C ALA A 240 -25.22 0.15 28.41
N GLN A 241 -26.31 -0.55 28.75
CA GLN A 241 -26.91 -1.57 27.88
C GLN A 241 -27.76 -0.93 26.76
N VAL A 242 -27.19 -0.71 25.56
CA VAL A 242 -27.96 -0.49 24.32
C VAL A 242 -27.24 -1.06 23.10
N SER A 243 -27.94 -1.97 22.40
CA SER A 243 -27.86 -2.35 20.98
C SER A 243 -26.53 -2.77 20.32
N GLU A 244 -26.69 -3.53 19.24
CA GLU A 244 -25.64 -3.94 18.31
C GLU A 244 -25.36 -2.81 17.32
N GLU A 245 -24.10 -2.38 17.19
CA GLU A 245 -23.52 -2.03 15.88
C GLU A 245 -21.98 -2.08 15.91
N LYS A 246 -21.35 -2.38 14.76
CA LYS A 246 -19.90 -2.63 14.67
C LYS A 246 -19.08 -1.34 14.58
N TYR A 247 -18.55 -0.83 15.69
CA TYR A 247 -17.29 -0.04 15.66
C TYR A 247 -16.43 -0.25 16.91
N SER A 248 -15.12 -0.44 16.71
CA SER A 248 -14.16 -0.84 17.74
C SER A 248 -13.71 0.33 18.62
N ILE A 249 -14.52 0.69 19.63
CA ILE A 249 -14.15 1.69 20.65
C ILE A 249 -13.52 1.01 21.88
N ALA A 250 -12.46 1.63 22.40
CA ALA A 250 -11.48 1.02 23.32
C ALA A 250 -12.00 0.74 24.76
N LEU A 251 -12.20 -0.53 25.09
CA LEU A 251 -12.45 -1.02 26.47
C LEU A 251 -11.17 -1.13 27.35
N TYR A 252 -10.00 -0.86 26.78
CA TYR A 252 -8.69 -1.29 27.28
C TYR A 252 -8.24 -0.82 28.69
N PRO A 253 -8.60 0.38 29.21
CA PRO A 253 -8.19 0.80 30.56
C PRO A 253 -8.69 -0.11 31.70
N THR A 254 -9.77 -0.86 31.46
CA THR A 254 -10.47 -1.67 32.48
C THR A 254 -9.65 -2.88 32.94
N SER A 255 -8.91 -3.52 32.03
CA SER A 255 -8.17 -4.76 32.33
C SER A 255 -6.95 -4.48 33.21
N CYS A 256 -6.11 -3.50 32.85
CA CYS A 256 -4.96 -3.11 33.67
C CYS A 256 -5.40 -2.67 35.09
N ALA A 257 -6.45 -1.84 35.19
CA ALA A 257 -6.94 -1.35 36.48
C ALA A 257 -7.53 -2.46 37.38
N SER A 258 -8.28 -3.41 36.82
CA SER A 258 -8.82 -4.55 37.58
C SER A 258 -7.74 -5.58 37.97
N GLN A 259 -6.76 -5.80 37.11
CA GLN A 259 -5.63 -6.69 37.42
C GLN A 259 -4.68 -6.07 38.47
N ALA A 260 -4.46 -4.75 38.43
CA ALA A 260 -3.83 -3.98 39.51
C ALA A 260 -4.62 -4.10 40.83
N LEU A 261 -5.96 -4.06 40.79
CA LEU A 261 -6.80 -4.27 41.97
C LEU A 261 -6.62 -5.66 42.58
N LEU A 262 -6.55 -6.72 41.76
CA LEU A 262 -6.29 -8.09 42.22
C LEU A 262 -4.91 -8.24 42.88
N ILE A 263 -3.90 -7.55 42.33
CA ILE A 263 -2.55 -7.48 42.93
C ILE A 263 -2.63 -6.84 44.33
N PHE A 264 -3.34 -5.73 44.50
CA PHE A 264 -3.52 -5.11 45.83
C PHE A 264 -4.30 -5.99 46.80
N GLN A 265 -5.31 -6.73 46.33
CA GLN A 265 -6.08 -7.65 47.17
C GLN A 265 -5.21 -8.82 47.68
N ARG A 266 -4.36 -9.41 46.82
CA ARG A 266 -3.42 -10.48 47.20
C ARG A 266 -2.35 -9.98 48.17
N LEU A 267 -1.82 -8.78 47.96
CA LEU A 267 -0.84 -8.19 48.88
C LEU A 267 -1.44 -7.87 50.25
N LYS A 268 -2.70 -7.43 50.32
CA LYS A 268 -3.37 -7.06 51.58
C LYS A 268 -3.59 -8.24 52.54
N SER A 269 -3.54 -9.49 52.07
CA SER A 269 -3.65 -10.67 52.94
C SER A 269 -2.31 -11.13 53.54
N HIS A 270 -1.17 -10.60 53.08
CA HIS A 270 0.15 -11.07 53.47
C HIS A 270 0.99 -9.96 54.15
N SER A 271 0.76 -9.79 55.45
CA SER A 271 1.54 -9.00 56.42
C SER A 271 1.43 -7.47 56.39
N ASN A 272 1.81 -6.85 57.52
CA ASN A 272 1.76 -5.41 57.74
C ASN A 272 2.98 -4.71 57.12
N GLY A 273 2.78 -3.52 56.53
CA GLY A 273 3.89 -2.68 56.03
C GLY A 273 4.01 -2.62 54.51
N LEU A 274 2.89 -2.54 53.78
CA LEU A 274 2.92 -2.14 52.37
C LEU A 274 3.21 -0.64 52.26
N ASP A 275 4.41 -0.34 51.78
CA ASP A 275 4.83 1.02 51.43
C ASP A 275 3.93 1.60 50.33
N LEU A 276 3.41 2.82 50.53
CA LEU A 276 2.40 3.43 49.64
C LEU A 276 2.95 3.64 48.21
N SER A 277 4.27 3.62 48.03
CA SER A 277 4.93 3.68 46.73
C SER A 277 4.47 2.57 45.77
N ALA A 278 4.22 1.35 46.27
CA ALA A 278 3.72 0.23 45.46
C ALA A 278 2.27 0.46 44.98
N SER A 279 1.47 1.21 45.75
CA SER A 279 0.10 1.56 45.36
C SER A 279 0.04 2.68 44.33
N ALA A 280 0.85 3.74 44.50
CA ALA A 280 1.00 4.77 43.49
C ALA A 280 1.60 4.22 42.18
N ALA A 281 2.56 3.29 42.29
CA ALA A 281 3.22 2.63 41.18
C ALA A 281 2.23 1.97 40.19
N ALA A 282 1.34 1.08 40.65
CA ALA A 282 0.44 0.37 39.72
C ALA A 282 -0.61 1.30 39.09
N VAL A 283 -1.04 2.34 39.80
CA VAL A 283 -1.94 3.36 39.25
C VAL A 283 -1.26 4.14 38.13
N HIS A 284 -0.06 4.68 38.39
CA HIS A 284 0.75 5.40 37.40
C HIS A 284 1.16 4.51 36.21
N LEU A 285 1.34 3.20 36.43
CA LEU A 285 1.57 2.25 35.34
C LEU A 285 0.34 2.12 34.44
N CYS A 286 -0.85 1.89 35.00
CA CYS A 286 -2.07 1.71 34.21
C CYS A 286 -2.67 3.02 33.63
N GLU A 287 -2.25 4.20 34.09
CA GLU A 287 -2.80 5.50 33.65
C GLU A 287 -2.58 5.80 32.15
N GLN A 288 -1.56 5.20 31.51
CA GLN A 288 -1.14 5.52 30.14
C GLN A 288 -1.09 4.30 29.20
N THR A 289 -1.58 3.14 29.61
CA THR A 289 -1.30 1.86 28.93
C THR A 289 -2.53 1.18 28.36
N THR A 290 -2.40 0.64 27.15
CA THR A 290 -3.47 0.00 26.36
C THR A 290 -3.60 -1.51 26.57
N SER A 291 -2.83 -2.12 27.47
CA SER A 291 -2.84 -3.57 27.73
C SER A 291 -2.72 -3.90 29.22
N ASP A 292 -2.90 -5.17 29.60
CA ASP A 292 -2.71 -5.66 30.96
C ASP A 292 -1.24 -5.98 31.29
N ALA A 293 -0.38 -6.09 30.28
CA ALA A 293 1.02 -6.49 30.40
C ALA A 293 1.86 -5.69 31.43
N PRO A 294 1.70 -4.35 31.59
CA PRO A 294 2.37 -3.60 32.66
C PRO A 294 2.01 -4.09 34.07
N SER A 295 0.75 -4.49 34.28
CA SER A 295 0.28 -5.05 35.55
C SER A 295 0.80 -6.48 35.78
N LYS A 296 0.87 -7.31 34.71
CA LYS A 296 1.47 -8.66 34.72
C LYS A 296 2.96 -8.61 35.09
N CYS A 297 3.72 -7.78 34.37
CA CYS A 297 5.12 -7.49 34.64
C CYS A 297 5.32 -7.00 36.10
N LEU A 298 4.44 -6.13 36.61
CA LEU A 298 4.51 -5.68 38.00
C LEU A 298 4.23 -6.81 39.01
N ALA A 299 3.21 -7.65 38.78
CA ALA A 299 2.87 -8.77 39.67
C ALA A 299 4.06 -9.73 39.86
N ASP A 300 4.69 -10.12 38.75
CA ASP A 300 5.80 -11.06 38.75
C ASP A 300 7.12 -10.46 39.25
N THR A 301 7.33 -9.15 39.12
CA THR A 301 8.51 -8.47 39.69
C THR A 301 8.40 -8.20 41.19
N GLN A 302 7.21 -8.28 41.81
CA GLN A 302 7.04 -8.03 43.25
C GLN A 302 7.80 -9.03 44.14
N GLN A 303 7.99 -10.26 43.66
CA GLN A 303 8.77 -11.28 44.36
C GLN A 303 10.28 -11.01 44.33
N ASP A 304 10.76 -10.15 43.41
CA ASP A 304 12.18 -9.80 43.31
C ASP A 304 12.58 -8.74 44.34
N ARG A 305 13.25 -9.19 45.41
CA ARG A 305 13.77 -8.33 46.48
C ARG A 305 14.92 -7.41 46.04
N ALA A 306 15.58 -7.67 44.90
CA ALA A 306 16.64 -6.80 44.39
C ALA A 306 16.10 -5.56 43.65
N LEU A 307 14.85 -5.59 43.17
CA LEU A 307 14.22 -4.47 42.51
C LEU A 307 13.53 -3.52 43.51
N SER A 308 14.00 -2.28 43.57
CA SER A 308 13.27 -1.19 44.25
C SER A 308 11.93 -0.91 43.55
N ALA A 309 10.95 -0.35 44.26
CA ALA A 309 9.63 -0.03 43.68
C ALA A 309 9.75 0.88 42.43
N LYS A 310 10.70 1.84 42.45
CA LYS A 310 11.02 2.71 41.32
C LYS A 310 11.53 1.91 40.10
N LEU A 311 12.42 0.93 40.32
CA LEU A 311 12.93 0.07 39.26
C LEU A 311 11.85 -0.86 38.67
N ARG A 312 10.95 -1.42 39.50
CA ARG A 312 9.82 -2.22 39.01
C ARG A 312 8.90 -1.39 38.10
N VAL A 313 8.60 -0.14 38.48
CA VAL A 313 7.88 0.80 37.61
C VAL A 313 8.64 1.04 36.32
N GLN A 314 9.94 1.40 36.41
CA GLN A 314 10.74 1.73 35.23
C GLN A 314 10.87 0.55 34.25
N LEU A 315 10.89 -0.70 34.73
CA LEU A 315 10.89 -1.89 33.87
C LEU A 315 9.55 -2.13 33.16
N CYS A 316 8.43 -1.93 33.86
CA CYS A 316 7.11 -2.33 33.37
C CYS A 316 6.30 -1.21 32.69
N GLN A 317 6.74 0.06 32.76
CA GLN A 317 5.95 1.23 32.30
C GLN A 317 5.57 1.23 30.81
N ARG A 318 6.29 0.50 29.97
CA ARG A 318 5.97 0.35 28.53
C ARG A 318 5.94 -1.11 28.08
N ALA A 319 5.66 -2.02 29.01
CA ALA A 319 5.56 -3.45 28.71
C ALA A 319 4.33 -3.74 27.85
N THR A 320 4.52 -4.16 26.61
CA THR A 320 3.46 -4.69 25.72
C THR A 320 3.19 -6.17 25.99
N THR A 321 4.21 -6.91 26.46
CA THR A 321 4.17 -8.31 26.91
C THR A 321 4.92 -8.47 28.25
N ASP A 322 5.13 -9.70 28.72
CA ASP A 322 6.03 -10.00 29.84
C ASP A 322 7.53 -10.04 29.46
N SER A 323 7.89 -9.77 28.19
CA SER A 323 9.27 -9.76 27.70
C SER A 323 10.26 -8.90 28.52
N PRO A 324 9.92 -7.70 29.05
CA PRO A 324 10.82 -6.94 29.93
C PRO A 324 11.25 -7.71 31.19
N LEU A 325 10.34 -8.47 31.77
CA LEU A 325 10.58 -9.33 32.93
C LEU A 325 11.42 -10.55 32.55
N LEU A 326 11.11 -11.22 31.44
CA LEU A 326 11.87 -12.39 30.97
C LEU A 326 13.30 -12.01 30.57
N CYS A 327 13.47 -10.84 29.94
CA CYS A 327 14.76 -10.21 29.66
C CYS A 327 15.57 -10.01 30.96
N LEU A 328 14.97 -9.40 31.98
CA LEU A 328 15.66 -9.17 33.25
C LEU A 328 15.99 -10.47 34.01
N ARG A 329 15.09 -11.47 33.97
CA ARG A 329 15.34 -12.81 34.53
C ARG A 329 16.59 -13.44 33.92
N SER A 330 16.76 -13.36 32.59
CA SER A 330 17.95 -13.85 31.88
C SER A 330 19.24 -13.11 32.29
N LEU A 331 19.17 -11.80 32.55
CA LEU A 331 20.32 -10.99 32.96
C LEU A 331 20.71 -11.15 34.44
N ARG A 332 19.84 -11.69 35.30
CA ARG A 332 20.09 -11.81 36.75
C ARG A 332 21.39 -12.55 37.10
N LYS A 333 21.85 -13.50 36.28
CA LYS A 333 23.17 -14.16 36.49
C LYS A 333 24.34 -13.16 36.48
N PHE A 334 24.29 -12.15 35.61
CA PHE A 334 25.34 -11.14 35.46
C PHE A 334 25.24 -10.06 36.55
N VAL A 335 24.02 -9.73 36.98
CA VAL A 335 23.78 -8.83 38.12
C VAL A 335 24.27 -9.46 39.43
N ASN A 336 23.93 -10.73 39.69
CA ASN A 336 24.42 -11.47 40.86
C ASN A 336 25.95 -11.62 40.87
N ALA A 337 26.58 -11.68 39.69
CA ALA A 337 28.04 -11.71 39.53
C ALA A 337 28.69 -10.31 39.53
N GLN A 338 27.93 -9.24 39.83
CA GLN A 338 28.38 -7.84 39.85
C GLN A 338 29.00 -7.35 38.52
N ARG A 339 28.69 -8.01 37.40
CA ARG A 339 29.15 -7.65 36.04
C ARG A 339 28.20 -6.73 35.28
N LEU A 340 27.02 -6.46 35.85
CA LEU A 340 25.99 -5.58 35.32
C LEU A 340 25.24 -4.99 36.51
N ASP A 341 25.05 -3.67 36.55
CA ASP A 341 24.25 -3.05 37.61
C ASP A 341 22.75 -3.29 37.38
N ILE A 342 21.95 -3.32 38.45
CA ILE A 342 20.50 -3.56 38.35
C ILE A 342 19.74 -2.43 37.63
N TYR A 343 20.20 -1.19 37.72
CA TYR A 343 19.66 -0.05 36.96
C TYR A 343 20.01 -0.19 35.47
N ASP A 344 21.22 -0.67 35.13
CA ASP A 344 21.62 -0.95 33.75
C ASP A 344 20.83 -2.14 33.15
N ALA A 345 20.60 -3.20 33.92
CA ALA A 345 19.78 -4.33 33.49
C ALA A 345 18.32 -3.93 33.22
N VAL A 346 17.75 -3.05 34.06
CA VAL A 346 16.40 -2.49 33.84
C VAL A 346 16.39 -1.52 32.66
N LEU A 347 17.45 -0.71 32.48
CA LEU A 347 17.62 0.18 31.33
C LEU A 347 17.61 -0.58 29.99
N ALA A 348 18.25 -1.76 29.94
CA ALA A 348 18.25 -2.63 28.78
C ALA A 348 16.87 -3.26 28.47
N CYS A 349 16.13 -3.68 29.51
CA CYS A 349 14.91 -4.48 29.32
C CYS A 349 13.58 -3.69 29.29
N ARG A 350 13.52 -2.47 29.81
CA ARG A 350 12.27 -1.69 30.05
C ARG A 350 11.34 -1.41 28.85
N GLN A 351 11.78 -1.66 27.63
CA GLN A 351 11.08 -1.35 26.38
C GLN A 351 11.17 -2.51 25.36
N THR A 352 11.52 -3.71 25.81
CA THR A 352 11.68 -4.86 24.91
C THR A 352 10.38 -5.62 24.70
N GLU A 353 10.14 -6.03 23.46
CA GLU A 353 9.09 -6.98 23.10
C GLU A 353 9.63 -8.42 23.00
N SER A 354 10.96 -8.60 23.02
CA SER A 354 11.66 -9.89 22.86
C SER A 354 12.75 -10.12 23.90
N LEU A 355 13.46 -11.25 23.82
CA LEU A 355 14.67 -11.52 24.60
C LEU A 355 15.96 -10.93 23.98
N GLY A 356 15.84 -10.20 22.86
CA GLY A 356 16.97 -9.63 22.11
C GLY A 356 17.95 -8.80 22.96
N PRO A 357 17.49 -7.86 23.80
CA PRO A 357 18.38 -7.06 24.64
C PRO A 357 19.14 -7.90 25.66
N ALA A 358 18.51 -8.95 26.21
CA ALA A 358 19.18 -9.89 27.09
C ALA A 358 20.24 -10.70 26.33
N GLY A 359 19.91 -11.23 25.14
CA GLY A 359 20.86 -11.94 24.28
C GLY A 359 22.07 -11.08 23.89
N CYS A 360 21.84 -9.82 23.55
CA CYS A 360 22.86 -8.81 23.25
C CYS A 360 23.79 -8.55 24.44
N VAL A 361 23.27 -8.23 25.63
CA VAL A 361 24.08 -7.99 26.83
C VAL A 361 24.82 -9.27 27.25
N MET A 362 24.19 -10.43 27.15
CA MET A 362 24.81 -11.73 27.44
C MET A 362 25.99 -12.03 26.50
N GLU A 363 25.85 -11.78 25.18
CA GLU A 363 26.94 -12.00 24.23
C GLU A 363 28.12 -11.05 24.51
N LEU A 364 27.84 -9.76 24.73
CA LEU A 364 28.87 -8.75 24.99
C LEU A 364 29.67 -9.05 26.28
N LEU A 365 28.98 -9.44 27.35
CA LEU A 365 29.60 -9.80 28.64
C LEU A 365 30.27 -11.19 28.63
N LYS A 366 29.97 -12.10 27.70
CA LYS A 366 30.76 -13.34 27.53
C LYS A 366 32.19 -13.03 27.07
N VAL A 367 32.31 -12.16 26.08
CA VAL A 367 33.56 -11.96 25.32
C VAL A 367 34.40 -10.82 25.88
N SER A 368 33.78 -9.73 26.34
CA SER A 368 34.51 -8.64 26.98
C SER A 368 34.37 -8.65 28.51
N ILE A 369 35.49 -8.43 29.18
CA ILE A 369 35.58 -8.19 30.64
C ILE A 369 35.62 -6.69 30.95
N SER A 370 36.06 -5.85 30.01
CA SER A 370 36.26 -4.41 30.21
C SER A 370 35.02 -3.53 29.98
N VAL A 371 34.00 -4.03 29.27
CA VAL A 371 32.79 -3.25 28.98
C VAL A 371 31.97 -3.03 30.25
N VAL A 372 31.76 -1.75 30.59
CA VAL A 372 30.92 -1.32 31.71
C VAL A 372 29.45 -1.63 31.43
N GLY A 373 28.69 -2.09 32.44
CA GLY A 373 27.27 -2.45 32.30
C GLY A 373 26.41 -1.39 31.59
N LYS A 374 26.64 -0.12 31.87
CA LYS A 374 25.99 1.05 31.26
C LYS A 374 26.19 1.15 29.74
N VAL A 375 27.36 0.74 29.24
CA VAL A 375 27.65 0.68 27.80
C VAL A 375 26.84 -0.45 27.16
N ALA A 376 26.87 -1.64 27.78
CA ALA A 376 26.07 -2.78 27.33
C ALA A 376 24.56 -2.47 27.30
N ALA A 377 24.05 -1.82 28.34
CA ALA A 377 22.64 -1.41 28.43
C ALA A 377 22.24 -0.39 27.35
N ARG A 378 23.09 0.63 27.08
CA ARG A 378 22.84 1.62 26.02
C ARG A 378 22.89 0.99 24.62
N LEU A 379 23.83 0.09 24.35
CA LEU A 379 23.92 -0.63 23.08
C LEU A 379 22.67 -1.50 22.84
N CYS A 380 22.25 -2.22 23.88
CA CYS A 380 21.29 -3.30 23.74
C CYS A 380 19.82 -2.94 24.01
N GLN A 381 19.50 -1.74 24.53
CA GLN A 381 18.12 -1.35 24.93
C GLN A 381 17.04 -1.60 23.86
N ALA A 382 17.40 -1.51 22.57
CA ALA A 382 16.51 -1.75 21.43
C ALA A 382 17.03 -2.85 20.48
N ALA A 383 17.82 -3.80 20.98
CA ALA A 383 18.40 -4.88 20.17
C ALA A 383 17.40 -6.03 19.96
N ASN A 384 17.08 -6.35 18.70
CA ASN A 384 16.20 -7.50 18.39
C ASN A 384 16.88 -8.87 18.56
N ASN A 385 18.21 -8.90 18.48
CA ASN A 385 19.06 -10.09 18.53
C ASN A 385 20.43 -9.73 19.20
N SER A 386 21.44 -10.60 19.10
CA SER A 386 22.79 -10.34 19.63
C SER A 386 23.74 -9.61 18.66
N GLU A 387 23.29 -9.18 17.48
CA GLU A 387 24.15 -8.57 16.47
C GLU A 387 24.70 -7.18 16.82
N PRO A 388 24.01 -6.30 17.58
CA PRO A 388 24.61 -5.06 18.09
C PRO A 388 25.87 -5.31 18.93
N ALA A 389 25.89 -6.39 19.73
CA ALA A 389 27.09 -6.79 20.47
C ALA A 389 28.19 -7.31 19.55
N ARG A 390 27.85 -8.07 18.49
CA ARG A 390 28.82 -8.58 17.50
C ARG A 390 29.43 -7.45 16.66
N CYS A 391 28.62 -6.48 16.27
CA CYS A 391 29.07 -5.21 15.68
C CYS A 391 30.03 -4.47 16.63
N PHE A 392 29.67 -4.31 17.92
CA PHE A 392 30.52 -3.62 18.89
C PHE A 392 31.88 -4.32 19.07
N MET A 393 31.91 -5.66 19.09
CA MET A 393 33.14 -6.45 19.18
C MET A 393 33.97 -6.45 17.89
N ALA A 394 33.33 -6.35 16.72
CA ALA A 394 34.01 -6.23 15.43
C ALA A 394 34.49 -4.79 15.12
N SER A 395 34.01 -3.80 15.88
CA SER A 395 34.34 -2.38 15.68
C SER A 395 35.82 -2.10 15.95
N PRO A 396 36.44 -1.11 15.27
CA PRO A 396 37.86 -0.85 15.42
C PRO A 396 38.26 -0.54 16.88
N ALA A 397 39.33 -1.18 17.36
CA ALA A 397 39.77 -1.08 18.76
C ALA A 397 40.12 0.34 19.21
N PHE A 398 40.46 1.24 18.27
CA PHE A 398 40.79 2.64 18.54
C PHE A 398 39.58 3.57 18.68
N TYR A 399 38.35 3.06 18.51
CA TYR A 399 37.14 3.80 18.90
C TYR A 399 36.92 3.64 20.41
N ASP A 400 36.48 4.72 21.06
CA ASP A 400 35.90 4.63 22.41
C ASP A 400 34.54 3.90 22.39
N ASP A 401 34.05 3.58 23.57
CA ASP A 401 32.83 2.81 23.73
C ASP A 401 31.56 3.63 23.42
N GLU A 402 31.60 4.96 23.41
CA GLU A 402 30.44 5.77 23.00
C GLU A 402 30.29 5.80 21.48
N LEU A 403 31.40 5.93 20.73
CA LEU A 403 31.42 5.80 19.27
C LEU A 403 31.00 4.40 18.81
N LYS A 404 31.43 3.34 19.50
CA LYS A 404 30.97 1.96 19.21
C LYS A 404 29.48 1.78 19.52
N VAL A 405 28.95 2.37 20.60
CA VAL A 405 27.51 2.37 20.89
C VAL A 405 26.73 3.09 19.79
N LEU A 406 27.19 4.25 19.33
CA LEU A 406 26.53 5.00 18.25
C LEU A 406 26.56 4.25 16.92
N LEU A 407 27.67 3.59 16.57
CA LEU A 407 27.79 2.80 15.35
C LEU A 407 26.88 1.57 15.32
N CYS A 408 26.80 0.86 16.44
CA CYS A 408 26.22 -0.47 16.51
C CYS A 408 24.83 -0.53 17.17
N SER A 409 24.31 0.59 17.69
CA SER A 409 22.92 0.66 18.14
C SER A 409 21.97 0.28 17.00
N GLN A 410 21.07 -0.68 17.26
CA GLN A 410 20.11 -1.20 16.27
C GLN A 410 20.74 -1.95 15.07
N ALA A 411 22.02 -2.29 15.10
CA ALA A 411 22.66 -3.03 14.01
C ALA A 411 22.10 -4.46 13.85
N GLU A 412 21.61 -4.80 12.66
CA GLU A 412 21.05 -6.13 12.35
C GLU A 412 22.13 -7.19 12.06
N SER A 413 23.40 -6.76 11.88
CA SER A 413 24.57 -7.60 11.66
C SER A 413 25.85 -6.87 12.10
N SER A 414 27.02 -7.48 11.93
CA SER A 414 28.33 -6.81 12.10
C SER A 414 28.70 -5.82 10.98
N ALA A 415 27.84 -5.62 9.98
CA ALA A 415 28.14 -4.79 8.81
C ALA A 415 28.54 -3.32 9.10
N PRO A 416 27.99 -2.59 10.09
CA PRO A 416 28.44 -1.22 10.40
C PRO A 416 29.92 -1.15 10.79
N ALA A 417 30.41 -2.15 11.52
CA ALA A 417 31.82 -2.27 11.88
C ALA A 417 32.71 -2.56 10.67
N SER A 418 32.26 -3.44 9.76
CA SER A 418 32.93 -3.72 8.49
C SER A 418 32.97 -2.48 7.58
N CYS A 419 31.86 -1.75 7.48
CA CYS A 419 31.76 -0.47 6.76
C CYS A 419 32.81 0.52 7.26
N VAL A 420 32.87 0.81 8.57
CA VAL A 420 33.87 1.74 9.15
C VAL A 420 35.31 1.32 8.86
N LYS A 421 35.57 0.00 8.82
CA LYS A 421 36.88 -0.56 8.48
C LYS A 421 37.27 -0.35 7.00
N SER A 422 36.31 -0.18 6.09
CA SER A 422 36.58 0.17 4.68
C SER A 422 36.84 1.67 4.46
N VAL A 423 36.18 2.59 5.20
CA VAL A 423 36.33 4.06 5.01
C VAL A 423 37.68 4.64 5.48
N ILE A 424 38.74 3.83 5.62
CA ILE A 424 40.02 4.27 6.19
C ILE A 424 40.69 5.37 5.36
N THR A 425 40.56 5.32 4.04
CA THR A 425 41.20 6.25 3.09
C THR A 425 40.54 7.64 3.07
N ARG A 426 39.23 7.72 2.83
CA ARG A 426 38.51 9.01 2.66
C ARG A 426 38.49 9.86 3.93
N PHE A 427 38.23 9.26 5.10
CA PHE A 427 38.02 9.98 6.37
C PHE A 427 39.05 9.62 7.43
N ARG A 428 40.35 9.68 7.09
CA ARG A 428 41.46 9.11 7.88
C ARG A 428 41.35 9.37 9.40
N ASN A 429 41.15 10.63 9.79
CA ASN A 429 41.17 11.08 11.18
C ASN A 429 39.81 11.53 11.75
N GLN A 430 38.68 11.20 11.08
CA GLN A 430 37.34 11.69 11.47
C GLN A 430 36.41 10.54 11.88
N PRO A 431 36.48 10.06 13.15
CA PRO A 431 35.73 8.90 13.59
C PRO A 431 34.22 9.15 13.66
N ALA A 432 33.78 10.36 14.03
CA ALA A 432 32.37 10.72 14.10
C ALA A 432 31.69 10.63 12.72
N ILE A 433 32.31 11.21 11.68
CA ILE A 433 31.82 11.14 10.28
C ILE A 433 31.74 9.69 9.80
N LYS A 434 32.76 8.87 10.07
CA LYS A 434 32.74 7.42 9.79
C LYS A 434 31.58 6.70 10.48
N VAL A 435 31.26 7.05 11.72
CA VAL A 435 30.09 6.51 12.44
C VAL A 435 28.79 6.96 11.78
N SER A 436 28.63 8.25 11.47
CA SER A 436 27.44 8.79 10.80
C SER A 436 27.22 8.24 9.38
N LEU A 437 28.27 7.85 8.67
CA LEU A 437 28.18 7.16 7.37
C LEU A 437 27.70 5.70 7.50
N CYS A 438 28.19 4.98 8.51
CA CYS A 438 28.01 3.53 8.62
C CYS A 438 26.92 3.09 9.62
N GLN A 439 26.33 4.01 10.38
CA GLN A 439 25.26 3.71 11.34
C GLN A 439 24.04 3.13 10.61
N GLY A 440 23.66 1.89 10.97
CA GLY A 440 22.57 1.17 10.31
C GLY A 440 22.92 0.52 8.97
N ALA A 441 24.19 0.55 8.53
CA ALA A 441 24.62 -0.09 7.30
C ALA A 441 24.44 -1.62 7.34
N THR A 442 23.79 -2.19 6.31
CA THR A 442 23.59 -3.65 6.16
C THR A 442 24.72 -4.35 5.41
N SER A 443 25.61 -3.58 4.77
CA SER A 443 26.80 -4.06 4.04
C SER A 443 27.93 -3.03 4.14
N ALA A 444 29.04 -3.24 3.40
CA ALA A 444 30.10 -2.25 3.26
C ALA A 444 29.76 -1.11 2.26
N ALA A 445 28.65 -1.20 1.51
CA ALA A 445 28.36 -0.30 0.40
C ALA A 445 28.34 1.22 0.71
N PRO A 446 27.95 1.70 1.92
CA PRO A 446 28.13 3.12 2.28
C PRO A 446 29.60 3.56 2.29
N ALA A 447 30.52 2.68 2.67
CA ALA A 447 31.96 2.95 2.62
C ALA A 447 32.49 2.97 1.19
N ASP A 448 32.08 2.00 0.37
CA ASP A 448 32.50 1.90 -1.03
C ASP A 448 31.98 3.12 -1.82
N CYS A 449 30.72 3.52 -1.56
CA CYS A 449 30.14 4.77 -2.05
C CYS A 449 30.96 6.00 -1.62
N ALA A 450 31.35 6.10 -0.35
CA ALA A 450 32.12 7.25 0.15
C ALA A 450 33.57 7.31 -0.39
N VAL A 451 34.13 6.18 -0.84
CA VAL A 451 35.43 6.12 -1.53
C VAL A 451 35.30 6.56 -2.99
N GLU A 452 34.23 6.17 -3.68
CA GLU A 452 33.92 6.59 -5.06
C GLU A 452 33.37 8.03 -5.18
N ALA A 453 32.84 8.59 -4.09
CA ALA A 453 32.20 9.92 -4.10
C ALA A 453 33.17 11.03 -4.56
N PRO A 454 32.73 12.00 -5.38
CA PRO A 454 33.59 13.03 -5.96
C PRO A 454 34.53 13.70 -4.94
N LEU A 455 35.83 13.71 -5.20
CA LEU A 455 36.85 14.11 -4.21
C LEU A 455 36.64 15.53 -3.63
N ALA A 456 36.05 16.43 -4.42
CA ALA A 456 35.76 17.82 -4.06
C ALA A 456 34.46 18.02 -3.25
N MET A 457 33.67 16.96 -3.03
CA MET A 457 32.54 16.94 -2.11
C MET A 457 33.06 16.83 -0.67
N ASP A 458 32.47 17.59 0.25
CA ASP A 458 32.87 17.62 1.67
C ASP A 458 32.35 16.41 2.47
N GLU A 459 32.87 16.25 3.69
CA GLU A 459 32.58 15.10 4.54
C GLU A 459 31.10 15.01 4.96
N THR A 460 30.38 16.13 5.03
CA THR A 460 28.95 16.16 5.35
C THR A 460 28.09 15.76 4.15
N ASP A 461 28.37 16.30 2.97
CA ASP A 461 27.66 15.96 1.74
C ASP A 461 27.89 14.49 1.33
N VAL A 462 29.10 13.94 1.54
CA VAL A 462 29.36 12.50 1.32
C VAL A 462 28.58 11.61 2.30
N VAL A 463 28.43 12.03 3.57
CA VAL A 463 27.59 11.28 4.54
C VAL A 463 26.13 11.29 4.12
N GLU A 464 25.58 12.43 3.69
CA GLU A 464 24.20 12.47 3.20
C GLU A 464 24.01 11.61 1.94
N LEU A 465 24.94 11.68 0.98
CA LEU A 465 24.90 10.91 -0.25
C LEU A 465 24.92 9.38 0.01
N CYS A 466 25.79 8.91 0.90
CA CYS A 466 26.17 7.50 0.97
C CYS A 466 25.63 6.72 2.18
N ARG A 467 25.13 7.34 3.25
CA ARG A 467 24.79 6.64 4.52
C ARG A 467 23.80 5.47 4.42
N ALA A 468 22.95 5.47 3.40
CA ALA A 468 21.95 4.43 3.13
C ALA A 468 22.18 3.75 1.76
N ALA A 469 23.38 3.88 1.20
CA ALA A 469 23.72 3.29 -0.09
C ALA A 469 23.82 1.76 -0.01
N VAL A 470 23.13 1.08 -0.93
CA VAL A 470 23.21 -0.39 -1.11
C VAL A 470 24.22 -0.81 -2.18
N SER A 471 24.77 0.16 -2.93
CA SER A 471 25.80 0.00 -3.95
C SER A 471 26.56 1.33 -4.13
N THR A 472 27.53 1.39 -5.06
CA THR A 472 28.22 2.64 -5.43
C THR A 472 27.39 3.57 -6.35
N ALA A 473 26.13 3.24 -6.65
CA ALA A 473 25.29 4.04 -7.56
C ALA A 473 25.09 5.51 -7.14
N PRO A 474 24.90 5.87 -5.85
CA PRO A 474 24.82 7.28 -5.44
C PRO A 474 26.11 8.06 -5.76
N ALA A 475 27.28 7.44 -5.56
CA ALA A 475 28.56 8.05 -5.89
C ALA A 475 28.72 8.28 -7.39
N LYS A 476 28.35 7.29 -8.22
CA LYS A 476 28.35 7.44 -9.69
C LYS A 476 27.38 8.51 -10.17
N CYS A 477 26.15 8.53 -9.64
CA CYS A 477 25.19 9.61 -9.87
C CYS A 477 25.78 11.00 -9.58
N ALA A 478 26.59 11.14 -8.52
CA ALA A 478 27.28 12.39 -8.21
C ALA A 478 28.48 12.69 -9.14
N GLN A 479 29.08 11.67 -9.79
CA GLN A 479 30.13 11.83 -10.80
C GLN A 479 29.56 12.31 -12.16
N GLU A 480 28.32 11.98 -12.53
CA GLU A 480 27.65 12.43 -13.77
C GLU A 480 27.44 13.95 -13.83
N ILE A 481 27.72 14.70 -12.76
CA ILE A 481 27.55 16.16 -12.67
C ILE A 481 28.93 16.84 -12.73
N PRO A 482 29.35 17.40 -13.88
CA PRO A 482 30.67 17.99 -14.00
C PRO A 482 30.87 19.19 -13.07
N ALA A 483 32.01 19.24 -12.38
CA ALA A 483 32.36 20.35 -11.49
C ALA A 483 32.37 21.73 -12.19
N SER A 484 32.51 21.76 -13.52
CA SER A 484 32.39 22.96 -14.36
C SER A 484 30.98 23.58 -14.36
N LEU A 485 29.94 22.82 -13.97
CA LEU A 485 28.57 23.32 -13.79
C LEU A 485 28.38 24.10 -12.48
N ARG A 486 29.32 23.99 -11.52
CA ARG A 486 29.29 24.69 -10.21
C ARG A 486 28.01 24.48 -9.39
N VAL A 487 27.38 23.31 -9.52
CA VAL A 487 26.25 22.90 -8.67
C VAL A 487 26.74 22.73 -7.22
N PRO A 488 26.07 23.30 -6.20
CA PRO A 488 26.44 23.09 -4.80
C PRO A 488 26.30 21.62 -4.40
N TRP A 489 27.33 21.06 -3.76
CA TRP A 489 27.39 19.62 -3.50
C TRP A 489 26.22 19.07 -2.66
N HIS A 490 25.69 19.81 -1.68
CA HIS A 490 24.49 19.40 -0.94
C HIS A 490 23.26 19.14 -1.82
N GLN A 491 23.10 19.87 -2.95
CA GLN A 491 22.02 19.59 -3.92
C GLN A 491 22.30 18.30 -4.69
N VAL A 492 23.55 18.01 -5.02
CA VAL A 492 23.98 16.73 -5.61
C VAL A 492 23.74 15.58 -4.63
N ALA A 493 24.10 15.76 -3.36
CA ALA A 493 23.86 14.81 -2.29
C ALA A 493 22.35 14.53 -2.11
N HIS A 494 21.50 15.56 -2.00
CA HIS A 494 20.04 15.39 -1.89
C HIS A 494 19.42 14.65 -3.09
N VAL A 495 19.90 14.89 -4.32
CA VAL A 495 19.39 14.25 -5.56
C VAL A 495 19.85 12.81 -5.68
N CYS A 496 21.13 12.55 -5.44
CA CYS A 496 21.71 11.21 -5.61
C CYS A 496 21.58 10.31 -4.36
N ALA A 497 21.18 10.84 -3.20
CA ALA A 497 20.97 10.05 -1.99
C ALA A 497 19.88 8.98 -2.20
N ASN A 498 20.28 7.71 -2.03
CA ASN A 498 19.51 6.49 -2.34
C ASN A 498 19.31 6.21 -3.84
N ALA A 499 20.02 6.87 -4.75
CA ALA A 499 19.94 6.57 -6.18
C ALA A 499 20.43 5.15 -6.48
N THR A 500 19.64 4.39 -7.23
CA THR A 500 20.01 3.06 -7.76
C THR A 500 20.68 3.15 -9.13
N SER A 501 20.65 4.33 -9.76
CA SER A 501 21.07 4.61 -11.13
C SER A 501 21.86 5.92 -11.22
N THR A 502 22.51 6.13 -12.35
CA THR A 502 23.16 7.39 -12.77
C THR A 502 22.16 8.50 -13.13
N THR A 503 20.95 8.13 -13.53
CA THR A 503 19.90 9.02 -14.06
C THR A 503 19.64 10.31 -13.26
N PRO A 504 19.53 10.32 -11.91
CA PRO A 504 19.26 11.55 -11.17
C PRO A 504 20.35 12.62 -11.35
N GLY A 505 21.60 12.17 -11.54
CA GLY A 505 22.75 13.03 -11.84
C GLY A 505 22.65 13.66 -13.22
N ARG A 506 22.38 12.85 -14.24
CA ARG A 506 22.16 13.29 -15.64
C ARG A 506 21.01 14.30 -15.74
N CYS A 507 19.90 14.03 -15.07
CA CYS A 507 18.78 14.97 -14.96
C CYS A 507 19.24 16.33 -14.43
N LEU A 508 19.93 16.35 -13.29
CA LEU A 508 20.41 17.60 -12.70
C LEU A 508 21.41 18.32 -13.62
N ALA A 509 22.34 17.58 -14.24
CA ALA A 509 23.30 18.13 -15.19
C ALA A 509 22.61 18.73 -16.43
N HIS A 510 21.64 18.04 -17.03
CA HIS A 510 20.88 18.48 -18.20
C HIS A 510 20.06 19.74 -17.91
N HIS A 511 19.31 19.76 -16.79
CA HIS A 511 18.57 20.94 -16.37
C HIS A 511 19.50 22.13 -16.12
N VAL A 512 20.66 21.93 -15.46
CA VAL A 512 21.65 22.99 -15.21
C VAL A 512 22.32 23.47 -16.51
N TYR A 513 22.55 22.58 -17.47
CA TYR A 513 23.13 22.91 -18.79
C TYR A 513 22.18 23.75 -19.64
N ARG A 514 20.93 23.32 -19.84
CA ARG A 514 19.90 24.10 -20.55
C ARG A 514 19.54 25.40 -19.81
N SER A 515 19.52 25.38 -18.48
CA SER A 515 19.09 26.52 -17.65
C SER A 515 20.22 27.43 -17.18
N ARG A 516 21.38 27.47 -17.85
CA ARG A 516 22.51 28.34 -17.46
C ARG A 516 22.13 29.82 -17.27
N SER A 517 21.10 30.30 -17.98
CA SER A 517 20.57 31.68 -17.86
C SER A 517 19.50 31.86 -16.77
N LEU A 518 19.00 30.77 -16.15
CA LEU A 518 17.80 30.74 -15.30
C LEU A 518 18.00 30.08 -13.91
N LEU A 519 19.24 29.70 -13.56
CA LEU A 519 19.61 29.07 -12.27
C LEU A 519 19.25 29.87 -10.99
N HIS A 520 18.86 31.14 -11.13
CA HIS A 520 18.34 31.96 -10.02
C HIS A 520 16.81 31.98 -9.90
N ALA A 521 16.08 31.50 -10.92
CA ALA A 521 14.61 31.56 -10.99
C ALA A 521 13.93 30.21 -10.70
N LEU A 522 14.63 29.09 -10.88
CA LEU A 522 14.12 27.76 -10.54
C LEU A 522 14.11 27.54 -9.02
N ASP A 523 12.98 27.07 -8.47
CA ASP A 523 12.97 26.57 -7.10
C ASP A 523 13.82 25.31 -7.00
N ARG A 524 14.96 25.43 -6.30
CA ARG A 524 15.92 24.36 -6.07
C ARG A 524 15.28 23.14 -5.40
N LYS A 525 14.23 23.32 -4.59
CA LYS A 525 13.51 22.20 -3.97
C LYS A 525 12.73 21.39 -4.99
N GLN A 526 12.06 22.06 -5.94
CA GLN A 526 11.30 21.39 -6.99
C GLN A 526 12.23 20.59 -7.91
N LEU A 527 13.35 21.18 -8.35
CA LEU A 527 14.35 20.50 -9.18
C LEU A 527 14.99 19.29 -8.47
N VAL A 528 15.27 19.41 -7.17
CA VAL A 528 15.77 18.28 -6.37
C VAL A 528 14.74 17.15 -6.27
N LEU A 529 13.46 17.47 -6.07
CA LEU A 529 12.39 16.47 -6.01
C LEU A 529 12.13 15.79 -7.38
N GLU A 530 12.20 16.55 -8.46
CA GLU A 530 12.02 16.06 -9.84
C GLU A 530 13.16 15.11 -10.23
N CYS A 531 14.42 15.54 -10.13
CA CYS A 531 15.54 14.71 -10.55
C CYS A 531 15.81 13.52 -9.62
N ARG A 532 15.53 13.60 -8.31
CA ARG A 532 15.75 12.48 -7.37
C ARG A 532 15.00 11.20 -7.75
N PHE A 533 13.85 11.33 -8.42
CA PHE A 533 13.04 10.20 -8.89
C PHE A 533 13.09 10.04 -10.42
N ALA A 534 14.07 10.63 -11.09
CA ALA A 534 14.28 10.45 -12.52
C ALA A 534 14.70 9.01 -12.84
N VAL A 535 14.01 8.41 -13.81
CA VAL A 535 14.30 7.09 -14.37
C VAL A 535 14.60 7.26 -15.86
N ALA A 536 15.65 6.61 -16.36
CA ALA A 536 16.01 6.66 -17.77
C ALA A 536 14.90 6.03 -18.63
N ARG A 537 14.52 6.72 -19.70
CA ARG A 537 13.51 6.29 -20.67
C ARG A 537 14.10 6.42 -22.07
N PRO A 538 13.93 5.45 -22.97
CA PRO A 538 14.31 5.59 -24.37
C PRO A 538 13.68 6.86 -24.96
N ALA A 539 14.52 7.74 -25.52
CA ALA A 539 14.10 9.03 -26.07
C ALA A 539 14.72 9.33 -27.44
N ALA A 540 15.93 8.83 -27.71
CA ALA A 540 16.52 8.84 -29.05
C ALA A 540 17.26 7.52 -29.36
N LEU A 541 17.53 7.31 -30.65
CA LEU A 541 18.47 6.30 -31.14
C LEU A 541 19.68 7.04 -31.74
N GLY A 542 20.87 6.46 -31.62
CA GLY A 542 22.07 6.96 -32.28
C GLY A 542 22.95 5.83 -32.78
N ILE A 543 23.48 5.94 -33.99
CA ILE A 543 24.32 4.90 -34.58
C ILE A 543 25.68 4.88 -33.88
N ALA A 544 25.94 3.84 -33.10
CA ALA A 544 27.18 3.67 -32.35
C ALA A 544 28.30 3.16 -33.25
N LYS A 545 27.99 2.22 -34.16
CA LYS A 545 28.94 1.58 -35.05
C LYS A 545 28.27 0.95 -36.27
N ALA A 546 28.95 1.05 -37.40
CA ALA A 546 28.72 0.22 -38.58
C ALA A 546 30.01 -0.55 -38.89
N SER A 547 29.92 -1.84 -39.17
CA SER A 547 31.07 -2.66 -39.54
C SER A 547 30.71 -3.71 -40.59
N TYR A 548 31.60 -3.91 -41.55
CA TYR A 548 31.48 -4.85 -42.67
C TYR A 548 32.87 -5.39 -43.02
N ASN A 549 32.94 -6.60 -43.57
CA ASN A 549 34.21 -7.32 -43.78
C ASN A 549 34.82 -7.12 -45.19
N CYS A 550 34.19 -6.30 -46.03
CA CYS A 550 34.64 -6.00 -47.40
C CYS A 550 35.49 -4.72 -47.42
N PRO A 551 36.45 -4.56 -48.35
CA PRO A 551 37.24 -3.33 -48.48
C PRO A 551 36.41 -2.08 -48.82
N GLU A 552 35.24 -2.31 -49.41
CA GLU A 552 34.26 -1.33 -49.90
C GLU A 552 32.88 -1.98 -49.76
N LEU A 553 31.85 -1.20 -49.44
CA LEU A 553 30.50 -1.74 -49.26
C LEU A 553 29.86 -2.04 -50.62
N ARG A 554 29.76 -3.32 -50.96
CA ARG A 554 29.24 -3.86 -52.23
C ARG A 554 27.99 -4.72 -52.02
N PRO A 555 27.22 -5.05 -53.08
CA PRO A 555 26.12 -6.00 -53.01
C PRO A 555 26.54 -7.32 -52.35
N MET A 556 25.63 -7.91 -51.58
CA MET A 556 25.84 -9.15 -50.81
C MET A 556 27.01 -9.11 -49.80
N CYS A 557 27.62 -7.96 -49.53
CA CYS A 557 28.55 -7.80 -48.41
C CYS A 557 27.77 -7.78 -47.08
N PRO A 558 28.08 -8.68 -46.13
CA PRO A 558 27.40 -8.69 -44.83
C PRO A 558 27.85 -7.50 -43.98
N ILE A 559 26.88 -6.70 -43.54
CA ILE A 559 27.07 -5.61 -42.58
C ILE A 559 26.48 -5.97 -41.22
N GLN A 560 27.07 -5.38 -40.19
CA GLN A 560 26.56 -5.33 -38.83
C GLN A 560 26.39 -3.85 -38.43
N LEU A 561 25.22 -3.51 -37.90
CA LEU A 561 24.88 -2.17 -37.41
C LEU A 561 24.54 -2.25 -35.93
N GLU A 562 25.12 -1.36 -35.15
CA GLU A 562 24.97 -1.29 -33.70
C GLU A 562 24.51 0.13 -33.35
N LEU A 563 23.32 0.24 -32.75
CA LEU A 563 22.73 1.50 -32.32
C LEU A 563 22.68 1.55 -30.80
N ASN A 564 23.03 2.69 -30.23
CA ASN A 564 22.76 3.00 -28.84
C ASN A 564 21.36 3.59 -28.71
N VAL A 565 20.68 3.19 -27.65
CA VAL A 565 19.47 3.82 -27.14
C VAL A 565 19.89 4.89 -26.14
N LEU A 566 19.47 6.12 -26.42
CA LEU A 566 19.76 7.29 -25.60
C LEU A 566 18.57 7.60 -24.70
N ASP A 567 18.85 7.97 -23.46
CA ASP A 567 17.85 8.43 -22.50
C ASP A 567 17.40 9.86 -22.80
N GLN A 568 16.41 10.36 -22.05
CA GLN A 568 15.84 11.70 -22.24
C GLN A 568 16.79 12.87 -21.96
N TYR A 569 18.05 12.60 -21.61
CA TYR A 569 19.11 13.59 -21.41
C TYR A 569 20.22 13.53 -22.47
N ASP A 570 20.02 12.70 -23.51
CA ASP A 570 20.92 12.40 -24.63
C ASP A 570 22.08 11.43 -24.29
N ASP A 571 22.06 10.76 -23.12
CA ASP A 571 23.10 9.82 -22.67
C ASP A 571 22.75 8.34 -22.95
N PRO A 572 23.74 7.45 -23.21
CA PRO A 572 23.48 6.02 -23.43
C PRO A 572 22.86 5.28 -22.22
N MET A 573 21.90 4.40 -22.49
CA MET A 573 21.18 3.59 -21.50
C MET A 573 21.96 2.33 -21.06
N VAL A 574 23.16 2.50 -20.50
CA VAL A 574 24.08 1.40 -20.11
C VAL A 574 23.52 0.47 -19.01
N GLU A 575 22.53 0.93 -18.24
CA GLU A 575 21.92 0.16 -17.15
C GLU A 575 20.91 -0.89 -17.67
N SER A 576 20.63 -1.93 -16.87
CA SER A 576 19.85 -3.10 -17.30
C SER A 576 18.36 -2.76 -17.50
N TYR A 577 18.03 -2.24 -18.68
CA TYR A 577 16.67 -1.94 -19.11
C TYR A 577 15.88 -3.24 -19.35
N ASN A 578 14.93 -3.54 -18.47
CA ASN A 578 14.13 -4.77 -18.49
C ASN A 578 12.88 -4.71 -19.39
N GLY A 579 12.75 -3.68 -20.23
CA GLY A 579 11.67 -3.58 -21.22
C GLY A 579 11.93 -4.49 -22.43
N ILE A 580 10.88 -5.14 -22.95
CA ILE A 580 10.95 -5.99 -24.16
C ILE A 580 10.88 -5.10 -25.41
N ASP A 581 11.66 -4.03 -25.43
CA ASP A 581 11.64 -3.05 -26.51
C ASP A 581 12.60 -3.49 -27.63
N VAL A 582 12.12 -3.32 -28.86
CA VAL A 582 12.83 -3.67 -30.09
C VAL A 582 13.00 -2.42 -30.95
N VAL A 583 14.18 -2.28 -31.54
CA VAL A 583 14.43 -1.33 -32.63
C VAL A 583 14.06 -2.02 -33.93
N TYR A 584 13.24 -1.39 -34.75
CA TYR A 584 12.96 -1.80 -36.13
C TYR A 584 13.87 -1.05 -37.11
N ILE A 585 14.31 -1.73 -38.15
CA ILE A 585 15.02 -1.12 -39.30
C ILE A 585 14.14 -1.19 -40.55
N ARG A 586 14.08 -0.08 -41.30
CA ARG A 586 13.48 -0.03 -42.63
C ARG A 586 14.48 0.61 -43.60
N ALA A 587 14.81 -0.10 -44.67
CA ALA A 587 15.53 0.48 -45.81
C ALA A 587 14.55 1.00 -46.86
N ALA A 588 14.92 2.11 -47.51
CA ALA A 588 14.32 2.59 -48.75
C ALA A 588 15.44 2.93 -49.74
N PHE A 589 15.38 2.38 -50.95
CA PHE A 589 16.27 2.75 -52.05
C PHE A 589 15.93 4.17 -52.53
N THR A 590 16.91 5.08 -52.56
CA THR A 590 16.71 6.50 -52.91
C THR A 590 17.26 6.89 -54.28
N GLY A 591 18.23 6.14 -54.82
CA GLY A 591 18.77 6.37 -56.16
C GLY A 591 19.83 5.34 -56.56
N SER A 592 20.07 5.19 -57.86
CA SER A 592 21.19 4.40 -58.38
C SER A 592 22.54 5.09 -58.08
N TYR A 593 23.62 4.32 -58.15
CA TYR A 593 24.99 4.84 -57.93
C TYR A 593 25.39 5.84 -59.04
N ASP A 594 24.96 5.57 -60.27
CA ASP A 594 25.14 6.42 -61.45
C ASP A 594 23.93 6.24 -62.42
N PRO A 595 23.87 6.97 -63.55
CA PRO A 595 22.80 6.83 -64.54
C PRO A 595 22.89 5.59 -65.44
N GLU A 596 24.02 4.89 -65.51
CA GLU A 596 24.15 3.66 -66.30
C GLU A 596 23.54 2.45 -65.57
N HIS A 597 23.56 2.50 -64.23
CA HIS A 597 22.94 1.52 -63.33
C HIS A 597 21.52 1.93 -62.87
N GLU A 598 20.75 2.64 -63.72
CA GLU A 598 19.34 2.97 -63.42
C GLU A 598 18.47 1.70 -63.43
N TYR A 599 18.18 1.15 -62.24
CA TYR A 599 17.35 -0.04 -62.07
C TYR A 599 15.94 0.15 -62.62
N ILE A 600 15.63 -0.54 -63.74
CA ILE A 600 14.27 -0.69 -64.26
C ILE A 600 13.38 -1.21 -63.11
N ARG A 601 12.24 -0.54 -62.89
CA ARG A 601 11.42 -0.57 -61.65
C ARG A 601 11.01 -1.94 -61.09
N ARG A 602 11.23 -3.03 -61.81
CA ARG A 602 10.83 -4.40 -61.45
C ARG A 602 11.66 -5.01 -60.32
N SER A 603 12.90 -4.56 -60.14
CA SER A 603 13.86 -5.13 -59.18
C SER A 603 14.74 -4.06 -58.52
N GLN A 604 14.12 -3.09 -57.86
CA GLN A 604 14.85 -2.14 -57.01
C GLN A 604 15.64 -2.90 -55.93
N PRO A 605 16.91 -2.53 -55.67
CA PRO A 605 17.70 -3.11 -54.59
C PRO A 605 17.01 -3.01 -53.23
N VAL A 606 17.13 -4.05 -52.41
CA VAL A 606 16.55 -4.14 -51.07
C VAL A 606 17.60 -4.50 -50.02
N LEU A 607 17.27 -4.26 -48.75
CA LEU A 607 18.01 -4.76 -47.60
C LEU A 607 17.39 -6.09 -47.14
N GLN A 608 18.16 -7.17 -47.21
CA GLN A 608 17.86 -8.46 -46.61
C GLN A 608 18.50 -8.57 -45.22
N GLY A 609 17.97 -9.46 -44.37
CA GLY A 609 18.42 -9.67 -42.99
C GLY A 609 17.32 -9.39 -41.95
N PRO A 610 17.66 -9.31 -40.65
CA PRO A 610 16.68 -9.07 -39.59
C PRO A 610 16.10 -7.65 -39.66
N SER A 611 14.77 -7.53 -39.70
CA SER A 611 14.05 -6.24 -39.70
C SER A 611 13.88 -5.62 -38.31
N TYR A 612 14.30 -6.30 -37.25
CA TYR A 612 14.30 -5.80 -35.88
C TYR A 612 15.47 -6.37 -35.07
N ALA A 613 15.85 -5.66 -34.01
CA ALA A 613 16.82 -6.09 -33.00
C ALA A 613 16.31 -5.75 -31.59
N THR A 614 16.48 -6.67 -30.64
CA THR A 614 16.21 -6.44 -29.21
C THR A 614 17.23 -5.49 -28.60
N ILE A 615 16.78 -4.60 -27.72
CA ILE A 615 17.68 -3.74 -26.93
C ILE A 615 18.28 -4.58 -25.79
N ILE A 616 19.61 -4.60 -25.70
CA ILE A 616 20.38 -5.31 -24.67
C ILE A 616 21.43 -4.35 -24.10
N ASN A 617 21.38 -4.07 -22.80
CA ASN A 617 22.28 -3.13 -22.10
C ASN A 617 22.39 -1.74 -22.77
N GLY A 618 21.28 -1.25 -23.35
CA GLY A 618 21.23 0.02 -24.05
C GLY A 618 21.63 -0.01 -25.52
N SER A 619 21.98 -1.17 -26.09
CA SER A 619 22.39 -1.29 -27.50
C SER A 619 21.52 -2.29 -28.26
N ALA A 620 21.20 -1.96 -29.52
CA ALA A 620 20.46 -2.82 -30.45
C ALA A 620 21.35 -3.18 -31.64
N VAL A 621 21.57 -4.48 -31.86
CA VAL A 621 22.54 -4.99 -32.83
C VAL A 621 21.84 -5.76 -33.95
N PHE A 622 21.93 -5.22 -35.17
CA PHE A 622 21.49 -5.87 -36.39
C PHE A 622 22.71 -6.55 -37.05
N SER A 623 22.62 -7.85 -37.29
CA SER A 623 23.71 -8.65 -37.88
C SER A 623 23.25 -9.37 -39.14
N ASN A 624 24.17 -9.65 -40.06
CA ASN A 624 23.90 -10.29 -41.36
C ASN A 624 22.88 -9.51 -42.21
N LEU A 625 22.96 -8.18 -42.15
CA LEU A 625 22.26 -7.30 -43.08
C LEU A 625 22.99 -7.30 -44.43
N LEU A 626 22.24 -7.40 -45.53
CA LEU A 626 22.77 -7.60 -46.90
C LEU A 626 22.02 -6.72 -47.91
N PHE A 627 22.71 -5.85 -48.64
CA PHE A 627 22.10 -5.12 -49.76
C PHE A 627 22.14 -5.96 -51.04
N THR A 628 21.02 -6.10 -51.75
CA THR A 628 20.94 -6.95 -52.96
C THR A 628 21.43 -6.28 -54.24
N GLY A 629 21.89 -5.02 -54.18
CA GLY A 629 22.30 -4.22 -55.32
C GLY A 629 22.94 -2.90 -54.90
N ALA A 630 23.50 -2.17 -55.85
CA ALA A 630 24.23 -0.93 -55.65
C ALA A 630 23.30 0.30 -55.63
N GLY A 631 23.78 1.44 -55.12
CA GLY A 631 23.06 2.72 -55.05
C GLY A 631 23.00 3.33 -53.66
N GLU A 632 22.22 4.40 -53.52
CA GLU A 632 21.94 5.06 -52.24
C GLU A 632 20.71 4.44 -51.57
N PHE A 633 20.84 4.11 -50.28
CA PHE A 633 19.77 3.65 -49.42
C PHE A 633 19.62 4.60 -48.23
N MET A 634 18.38 4.96 -47.92
CA MET A 634 18.02 5.58 -46.64
C MET A 634 17.56 4.49 -45.67
N LEU A 635 18.29 4.33 -44.57
CA LEU A 635 17.92 3.46 -43.45
C LEU A 635 17.22 4.30 -42.38
N THR A 636 16.06 3.85 -41.92
CA THR A 636 15.28 4.47 -40.85
C THR A 636 15.15 3.49 -39.68
N PHE A 637 15.52 3.93 -38.49
CA PHE A 637 15.47 3.15 -37.26
C PHE A 637 14.39 3.70 -36.33
N ARG A 638 13.56 2.81 -35.75
CA ARG A 638 12.38 3.21 -34.96
C ARG A 638 12.22 2.33 -33.71
N ALA A 639 11.82 2.92 -32.58
CA ALA A 639 11.49 2.20 -31.36
C ALA A 639 10.33 2.90 -30.62
N GLY A 640 9.28 2.16 -30.23
CA GLY A 640 8.11 2.71 -29.53
C GLY A 640 7.42 3.89 -30.23
N GLU A 641 6.66 4.68 -29.45
CA GLU A 641 5.99 5.92 -29.92
C GLU A 641 6.67 7.21 -29.41
N HIS A 642 7.73 7.10 -28.60
CA HIS A 642 8.35 8.21 -27.88
C HIS A 642 9.87 8.33 -28.07
N VAL A 643 10.47 7.44 -28.86
CA VAL A 643 11.89 7.52 -29.25
C VAL A 643 11.97 8.21 -30.62
N THR A 644 12.82 9.21 -30.78
CA THR A 644 13.02 9.86 -32.08
C THR A 644 13.62 8.89 -33.08
N GLU A 645 13.08 8.88 -34.31
CA GLU A 645 13.62 8.07 -35.40
C GLU A 645 15.03 8.53 -35.78
N GLU A 646 15.95 7.57 -35.96
CA GLU A 646 17.30 7.82 -36.46
C GLU A 646 17.38 7.47 -37.94
N VAL A 647 18.15 8.22 -38.73
CA VAL A 647 18.17 8.10 -40.20
C VAL A 647 19.60 8.15 -40.75
N ALA A 648 20.04 7.04 -41.35
CA ALA A 648 21.31 6.96 -42.07
C ALA A 648 21.09 6.97 -43.59
N ARG A 649 22.09 7.52 -44.31
CA ARG A 649 22.30 7.25 -45.73
C ARG A 649 23.44 6.27 -45.87
N VAL A 650 23.28 5.27 -46.74
CA VAL A 650 24.29 4.25 -47.03
C VAL A 650 24.47 4.18 -48.53
N LEU A 651 25.72 4.33 -48.98
CA LEU A 651 26.11 4.16 -50.37
C LEU A 651 26.67 2.75 -50.55
N VAL A 652 26.10 1.99 -51.49
CA VAL A 652 26.57 0.66 -51.90
C VAL A 652 27.16 0.80 -53.29
N HIS A 653 28.43 0.43 -53.44
CA HIS A 653 29.20 0.59 -54.67
C HIS A 653 28.95 -0.61 -55.61
N PRO A 654 28.90 -0.41 -56.94
CA PRO A 654 28.77 -1.51 -57.90
C PRO A 654 29.95 -2.48 -57.78
N ASP A 655 29.67 -3.78 -57.85
CA ASP A 655 30.75 -4.77 -57.91
C ASP A 655 31.09 -5.05 -59.37
N LEU A 656 31.87 -4.14 -59.96
CA LEU A 656 32.33 -4.19 -61.35
C LEU A 656 32.94 -5.56 -61.74
N ALA A 657 33.47 -6.32 -60.77
CA ALA A 657 33.99 -7.66 -61.00
C ALA A 657 32.87 -8.71 -61.15
N ALA A 658 31.83 -8.64 -60.31
CA ALA A 658 30.64 -9.48 -60.41
C ALA A 658 29.78 -9.11 -61.64
N GLU A 659 29.66 -7.83 -61.97
CA GLU A 659 28.97 -7.36 -63.18
C GLU A 659 29.70 -7.79 -64.47
N ALA A 660 31.03 -7.71 -64.49
CA ALA A 660 31.83 -8.23 -65.59
C ALA A 660 31.76 -9.77 -65.70
N LEU A 661 31.64 -10.47 -64.56
CA LEU A 661 31.40 -11.92 -64.50
C LEU A 661 30.01 -12.26 -65.07
N GLN A 662 28.94 -11.67 -64.54
CA GLN A 662 27.57 -11.80 -65.03
C GLN A 662 27.49 -11.54 -66.54
N SER A 663 27.96 -10.38 -66.99
CA SER A 663 27.95 -10.00 -68.40
C SER A 663 28.72 -11.00 -69.28
N ARG A 664 29.82 -11.58 -68.78
CA ARG A 664 30.56 -12.66 -69.46
C ARG A 664 29.77 -13.97 -69.51
N CYS A 665 29.10 -14.33 -68.41
CA CYS A 665 28.41 -15.60 -68.25
C CYS A 665 27.04 -15.64 -68.98
N ASP A 666 26.34 -14.52 -69.10
CA ASP A 666 25.11 -14.40 -69.89
C ASP A 666 25.41 -14.39 -71.40
N LYS A 667 26.45 -13.63 -71.80
CA LYS A 667 27.01 -13.66 -73.18
C LYS A 667 27.61 -15.03 -73.56
N LEU A 668 27.83 -15.91 -72.57
CA LEU A 668 28.25 -17.29 -72.76
C LEU A 668 27.06 -18.26 -72.75
N PHE A 669 26.07 -18.06 -71.88
CA PHE A 669 24.85 -18.89 -71.84
C PHE A 669 24.10 -18.82 -73.18
N THR A 670 24.03 -17.63 -73.78
CA THR A 670 23.51 -17.41 -75.15
C THR A 670 24.31 -18.10 -76.27
N ARG A 671 25.42 -18.80 -75.96
CA ARG A 671 26.17 -19.65 -76.90
C ARG A 671 25.83 -21.14 -76.80
N PHE A 672 24.97 -21.56 -75.87
CA PHE A 672 24.48 -22.94 -75.81
C PHE A 672 23.64 -23.29 -77.04
N GLN A 673 24.11 -24.26 -77.82
CA GLN A 673 23.36 -24.84 -78.92
C GLN A 673 22.41 -25.91 -78.40
N CYS A 674 21.12 -25.73 -78.69
CA CYS A 674 20.07 -26.60 -78.20
C CYS A 674 19.83 -27.70 -79.23
N ARG A 675 20.27 -28.92 -78.93
CA ARG A 675 20.12 -30.07 -79.85
C ARG A 675 18.65 -30.45 -79.95
N ALA A 676 17.98 -30.03 -81.03
CA ALA A 676 16.58 -30.32 -81.29
C ALA A 676 16.32 -31.84 -81.26
N THR A 677 15.64 -32.32 -80.21
CA THR A 677 15.36 -33.75 -80.02
C THR A 677 14.12 -34.16 -80.81
N SER A 678 14.33 -34.48 -82.09
CA SER A 678 13.36 -35.10 -83.01
C SER A 678 12.19 -34.21 -83.46
N PRO A 679 11.57 -34.49 -84.62
CA PRO A 679 10.37 -33.78 -85.08
C PRO A 679 9.17 -33.99 -84.13
N PRO A 680 8.22 -33.03 -84.06
CA PRO A 680 7.26 -32.89 -82.96
C PRO A 680 6.09 -33.91 -82.92
N HIS A 681 6.16 -35.00 -83.68
CA HIS A 681 5.04 -35.93 -83.89
C HIS A 681 5.14 -37.28 -83.15
N LEU A 682 6.25 -37.57 -82.45
CA LEU A 682 6.31 -38.75 -81.58
C LEU A 682 5.57 -38.48 -80.26
N ARG A 683 4.78 -39.49 -79.83
CA ARG A 683 3.82 -39.38 -78.71
C ARG A 683 4.45 -38.84 -77.42
N ARG A 684 3.62 -38.16 -76.60
CA ARG A 684 3.96 -37.75 -75.24
C ARG A 684 4.29 -38.97 -74.36
N ASP A 685 5.56 -39.35 -74.28
CA ASP A 685 6.07 -40.09 -73.13
C ASP A 685 5.81 -39.27 -71.86
N ASN A 686 5.08 -39.81 -70.90
CA ASN A 686 4.80 -39.14 -69.62
C ASN A 686 6.03 -38.99 -68.69
N ASN A 687 7.23 -39.35 -69.17
CA ASN A 687 8.48 -39.23 -68.45
C ASN A 687 8.96 -37.76 -68.44
N ARG A 688 8.26 -36.92 -67.67
CA ARG A 688 8.39 -35.45 -67.62
C ARG A 688 9.76 -34.96 -67.09
N ASN A 689 10.54 -35.81 -66.44
CA ASN A 689 11.85 -35.48 -65.88
C ASN A 689 13.00 -35.59 -66.91
N LYS A 690 12.70 -35.51 -68.22
CA LYS A 690 13.73 -35.49 -69.28
C LYS A 690 14.52 -34.18 -69.22
N LEU A 691 15.71 -34.24 -68.64
CA LEU A 691 16.72 -33.16 -68.69
C LEU A 691 16.94 -32.69 -70.14
N GLN A 692 16.87 -31.38 -70.38
CA GLN A 692 17.28 -30.80 -71.65
C GLN A 692 18.79 -30.85 -71.77
N LYS A 693 19.29 -31.22 -72.96
CA LYS A 693 20.72 -31.25 -73.29
C LYS A 693 21.14 -29.98 -74.03
N LEU A 694 22.17 -29.32 -73.52
CA LEU A 694 22.74 -28.08 -74.03
C LEU A 694 24.18 -28.33 -74.45
N LEU A 695 24.56 -27.89 -75.67
CA LEU A 695 25.89 -28.11 -76.22
C LEU A 695 26.65 -26.79 -76.30
N LEU A 696 27.80 -26.70 -75.63
CA LEU A 696 28.67 -25.54 -75.70
C LEU A 696 29.92 -25.88 -76.54
N PRO A 697 30.30 -25.08 -77.55
CA PRO A 697 31.52 -25.32 -78.31
C PRO A 697 32.76 -25.36 -77.40
N LEU A 698 33.61 -26.38 -77.57
CA LEU A 698 34.73 -26.70 -76.67
C LEU A 698 35.67 -25.52 -76.38
N LYS A 699 35.85 -24.61 -77.36
CA LYS A 699 36.64 -23.38 -77.24
C LYS A 699 36.19 -22.42 -76.12
N PHE A 700 35.01 -22.62 -75.54
CA PHE A 700 34.50 -21.83 -74.42
C PHE A 700 34.54 -22.57 -73.06
N GLN A 701 35.08 -23.80 -72.99
CA GLN A 701 35.06 -24.62 -71.77
C GLN A 701 35.67 -23.90 -70.55
N LEU A 702 36.80 -23.21 -70.71
CA LEU A 702 37.45 -22.50 -69.60
C LEU A 702 36.58 -21.34 -69.08
N ASN A 703 35.93 -20.60 -69.98
CA ASN A 703 34.98 -19.56 -69.61
C ASN A 703 33.77 -20.17 -68.87
N ALA A 704 33.31 -21.34 -69.31
CA ALA A 704 32.17 -22.04 -68.70
C ALA A 704 32.47 -22.58 -67.30
N ILE A 705 33.72 -22.99 -67.02
CA ILE A 705 34.19 -23.30 -65.67
C ILE A 705 34.14 -22.02 -64.82
N SER A 706 34.62 -20.88 -65.34
CA SER A 706 34.56 -19.58 -64.65
C SER A 706 33.14 -18.99 -64.48
N CYS A 707 32.12 -19.71 -64.93
CA CYS A 707 30.70 -19.34 -64.86
C CYS A 707 29.86 -20.43 -64.18
N ALA A 708 30.45 -21.54 -63.73
CA ALA A 708 29.72 -22.67 -63.18
C ALA A 708 28.95 -22.29 -61.91
N ASP A 709 29.62 -21.60 -60.98
CA ASP A 709 29.02 -21.14 -59.72
C ASP A 709 27.95 -20.06 -59.98
N TYR A 710 28.26 -19.06 -60.83
CA TYR A 710 27.27 -18.05 -61.25
C TYR A 710 26.00 -18.68 -61.85
N TRP A 711 26.12 -19.70 -62.71
CA TRP A 711 24.95 -20.39 -63.26
C TRP A 711 24.25 -21.29 -62.24
N ALA A 712 24.95 -21.88 -61.28
CA ALA A 712 24.30 -22.57 -60.16
C ALA A 712 23.44 -21.60 -59.33
N ASP A 713 24.01 -20.45 -59.00
CA ASP A 713 23.41 -19.44 -58.12
C ASP A 713 22.36 -18.54 -58.79
N ASN A 714 22.37 -18.42 -60.13
CA ASN A 714 21.46 -17.51 -60.87
C ASN A 714 20.55 -18.21 -61.88
N ILE A 715 20.83 -19.45 -62.30
CA ILE A 715 20.01 -20.21 -63.27
C ILE A 715 19.39 -21.45 -62.59
N GLY A 716 20.14 -22.12 -61.72
CA GLY A 716 19.69 -23.33 -61.01
C GLY A 716 19.70 -24.58 -61.90
N GLY A 717 20.24 -25.68 -61.37
CA GLY A 717 20.19 -27.00 -62.03
C GLY A 717 20.97 -27.14 -63.35
N LEU A 718 21.80 -26.18 -63.75
CA LEU A 718 22.67 -26.29 -64.93
C LEU A 718 23.92 -27.15 -64.61
N ILE A 719 23.90 -28.42 -64.98
CA ILE A 719 24.89 -29.42 -64.55
C ILE A 719 25.80 -29.85 -65.71
N PHE A 720 27.12 -29.74 -65.52
CA PHE A 720 28.11 -30.32 -66.44
C PHE A 720 27.90 -31.84 -66.55
N SER A 721 27.74 -32.33 -67.77
CA SER A 721 27.31 -33.70 -68.08
C SER A 721 28.28 -34.44 -68.99
N GLY A 722 29.54 -33.98 -69.07
CA GLY A 722 30.61 -34.58 -69.87
C GLY A 722 30.84 -33.89 -71.23
N PHE A 723 31.40 -34.65 -72.19
CA PHE A 723 31.77 -34.15 -73.52
C PHE A 723 30.95 -34.86 -74.61
N SER A 724 30.59 -34.13 -75.67
CA SER A 724 29.94 -34.67 -76.87
C SER A 724 30.88 -34.60 -78.07
N PRO A 725 31.17 -35.72 -78.74
CA PRO A 725 31.96 -35.71 -79.96
C PRO A 725 31.34 -34.84 -81.06
N PRO A 726 32.15 -34.20 -81.93
CA PRO A 726 33.62 -34.17 -81.91
C PRO A 726 34.21 -32.96 -81.17
N SER A 727 33.39 -32.00 -80.69
CA SER A 727 33.87 -30.64 -80.39
C SER A 727 33.02 -29.83 -79.39
N HIS A 728 32.19 -30.48 -78.57
CA HIS A 728 31.28 -29.79 -77.65
C HIS A 728 31.37 -30.31 -76.21
N VAL A 729 31.19 -29.42 -75.25
CA VAL A 729 30.88 -29.75 -73.85
C VAL A 729 29.36 -29.95 -73.73
N LEU A 730 28.94 -30.96 -72.99
CA LEU A 730 27.54 -31.25 -72.71
C LEU A 730 27.17 -30.75 -71.32
N TYR A 731 26.16 -29.88 -71.25
CA TYR A 731 25.47 -29.53 -70.01
C TYR A 731 24.04 -30.07 -70.06
N THR A 732 23.44 -30.28 -68.89
CA THR A 732 22.01 -30.55 -68.75
C THR A 732 21.34 -29.52 -67.85
N LEU A 733 20.07 -29.26 -68.12
CA LEU A 733 19.21 -28.35 -67.38
C LEU A 733 17.80 -29.00 -67.29
N PRO A 734 17.08 -28.96 -66.15
CA PRO A 734 15.71 -29.47 -66.11
C PRO A 734 14.85 -28.80 -67.18
N ARG A 735 14.14 -29.59 -67.99
CA ARG A 735 13.44 -29.06 -69.17
C ARG A 735 12.44 -27.93 -68.86
N PRO A 736 11.67 -27.93 -67.75
CA PRO A 736 10.81 -26.79 -67.44
C PRO A 736 11.59 -25.51 -67.11
N LEU A 737 12.81 -25.62 -66.55
CA LEU A 737 13.69 -24.46 -66.36
C LEU A 737 14.24 -23.98 -67.70
N TYR A 738 14.71 -24.89 -68.55
CA TYR A 738 15.10 -24.53 -69.92
C TYR A 738 13.96 -23.81 -70.66
N GLU A 739 12.72 -24.34 -70.58
CA GLU A 739 11.54 -23.72 -71.18
C GLU A 739 11.20 -22.36 -70.56
N LEU A 740 11.51 -22.11 -69.27
CA LEU A 740 11.41 -20.79 -68.62
C LEU A 740 12.48 -19.81 -69.13
N PHE A 741 13.73 -20.24 -69.32
CA PHE A 741 14.84 -19.37 -69.74
C PHE A 741 14.87 -19.02 -71.24
N ILE A 742 14.28 -19.86 -72.10
CA ILE A 742 14.33 -19.67 -73.57
C ILE A 742 12.99 -19.30 -74.19
N ASN A 743 11.89 -19.33 -73.43
CA ASN A 743 10.54 -19.27 -73.99
C ASN A 743 9.61 -18.42 -73.13
N MET A 744 9.03 -17.39 -73.76
CA MET A 744 8.00 -16.48 -73.24
C MET A 744 8.48 -15.42 -72.23
N ASP A 745 8.10 -14.17 -72.48
CA ASP A 745 7.01 -13.49 -71.76
C ASP A 745 6.66 -14.09 -70.38
N VAL A 746 7.59 -14.02 -69.43
CA VAL A 746 7.29 -14.28 -68.00
C VAL A 746 6.25 -13.25 -67.53
N PRO A 747 5.14 -13.67 -66.89
CA PRO A 747 4.08 -12.76 -66.46
C PRO A 747 4.61 -11.61 -65.59
N HIS A 748 4.53 -10.38 -66.11
CA HIS A 748 5.08 -9.20 -65.46
C HIS A 748 4.07 -8.05 -65.36
N ALA A 749 4.19 -7.19 -64.34
CA ALA A 749 3.16 -6.21 -63.97
C ALA A 749 2.77 -5.19 -65.06
N GLU A 750 3.64 -4.96 -66.05
CA GLU A 750 3.35 -4.07 -67.20
C GLU A 750 2.54 -4.73 -68.33
N MET A 751 2.32 -6.05 -68.30
CA MET A 751 1.46 -6.73 -69.28
C MET A 751 -0.02 -6.39 -69.05
N SER A 752 -0.80 -6.29 -70.12
CA SER A 752 -2.26 -6.18 -69.99
C SER A 752 -2.83 -7.46 -69.36
N ALA A 753 -3.97 -7.36 -68.66
CA ALA A 753 -4.64 -8.53 -68.12
C ALA A 753 -5.05 -9.54 -69.21
N TYR A 754 -5.23 -9.09 -70.46
CA TYR A 754 -5.42 -9.97 -71.61
C TYR A 754 -4.12 -10.68 -71.99
N THR A 755 -2.99 -9.96 -72.09
CA THR A 755 -1.66 -10.52 -72.39
C THR A 755 -1.23 -11.56 -71.34
N LEU A 756 -1.40 -11.26 -70.05
CA LEU A 756 -1.14 -12.17 -68.93
C LEU A 756 -1.91 -13.49 -69.11
N LEU A 757 -3.21 -13.41 -69.40
CA LEU A 757 -4.02 -14.61 -69.64
C LEU A 757 -3.82 -15.27 -71.02
N GLY A 758 -3.09 -14.66 -71.95
CA GLY A 758 -2.97 -15.15 -73.33
C GLY A 758 -4.25 -14.97 -74.17
N LEU A 759 -5.06 -13.97 -73.82
CA LEU A 759 -6.30 -13.59 -74.52
C LEU A 759 -6.02 -12.52 -75.59
N LYS A 760 -6.97 -12.34 -76.51
CA LYS A 760 -7.02 -11.14 -77.35
C LYS A 760 -7.51 -9.96 -76.51
N ASP A 761 -6.97 -8.77 -76.74
CA ASP A 761 -7.45 -7.55 -76.09
C ASP A 761 -8.93 -7.32 -76.39
N GLY A 762 -9.71 -6.98 -75.36
CA GLY A 762 -11.15 -6.79 -75.46
C GLY A 762 -12.00 -8.07 -75.40
N GLU A 763 -11.42 -9.24 -75.16
CA GLU A 763 -12.19 -10.49 -74.97
C GLU A 763 -13.13 -10.39 -73.74
N THR A 764 -14.45 -10.40 -73.96
CA THR A 764 -15.48 -10.31 -72.90
C THR A 764 -16.07 -11.66 -72.50
N SER A 765 -15.75 -12.75 -73.21
CA SER A 765 -16.32 -14.07 -72.96
C SER A 765 -15.84 -14.66 -71.64
N ARG A 766 -16.70 -14.65 -70.61
CA ARG A 766 -16.43 -15.24 -69.29
C ARG A 766 -15.99 -16.71 -69.33
N THR A 767 -16.39 -17.47 -70.37
CA THR A 767 -15.94 -18.86 -70.55
C THR A 767 -14.54 -18.95 -71.19
N ALA A 768 -14.18 -18.01 -72.07
CA ALA A 768 -12.81 -17.87 -72.56
C ALA A 768 -11.86 -17.41 -71.45
N ILE A 769 -12.22 -16.36 -70.70
CA ILE A 769 -11.44 -15.82 -69.58
C ILE A 769 -11.17 -16.89 -68.52
N ARG A 770 -12.19 -17.67 -68.11
CA ARG A 770 -12.02 -18.78 -67.16
C ARG A 770 -11.13 -19.91 -67.69
N ARG A 771 -11.24 -20.26 -68.97
CA ARG A 771 -10.40 -21.29 -69.60
C ARG A 771 -8.94 -20.85 -69.69
N ALA A 772 -8.72 -19.60 -70.08
CA ALA A 772 -7.40 -18.98 -70.17
C ALA A 772 -6.73 -18.86 -68.79
N TYR A 773 -7.47 -18.37 -67.78
CA TYR A 773 -7.01 -18.40 -66.39
C TYR A 773 -6.66 -19.81 -65.93
N HIS A 774 -7.53 -20.81 -66.09
CA HIS A 774 -7.22 -22.19 -65.69
C HIS A 774 -5.99 -22.77 -66.40
N GLN A 775 -5.76 -22.41 -67.67
CA GLN A 775 -4.57 -22.84 -68.42
C GLN A 775 -3.30 -22.15 -67.90
N ARG A 776 -3.32 -20.82 -67.70
CA ARG A 776 -2.18 -20.05 -67.19
C ARG A 776 -1.91 -20.31 -65.70
N SER A 777 -2.94 -20.49 -64.88
CA SER A 777 -2.79 -20.80 -63.47
C SER A 777 -2.11 -22.16 -63.29
N LEU A 778 -2.44 -23.17 -64.11
CA LEU A 778 -1.71 -24.46 -64.14
C LEU A 778 -0.30 -24.35 -64.77
N GLU A 779 -0.05 -23.35 -65.60
CA GLU A 779 1.28 -23.08 -66.17
C GLU A 779 2.22 -22.40 -65.16
N TRP A 780 1.70 -21.57 -64.26
CA TRP A 780 2.47 -20.78 -63.30
C TRP A 780 2.27 -21.23 -61.83
N HIS A 781 1.47 -22.27 -61.55
CA HIS A 781 1.17 -22.72 -60.18
C HIS A 781 2.44 -23.10 -59.40
N PRO A 782 2.59 -22.69 -58.13
CA PRO A 782 3.71 -23.10 -57.28
C PRO A 782 3.94 -24.62 -57.28
N ASP A 783 2.90 -25.45 -57.12
CA ASP A 783 2.98 -26.93 -57.17
C ASP A 783 3.65 -27.50 -58.44
N LYS A 784 3.46 -26.88 -59.61
CA LYS A 784 4.11 -27.31 -60.87
C LYS A 784 5.63 -27.12 -60.76
N TRP A 785 6.05 -26.07 -60.07
CA TRP A 785 7.43 -25.68 -59.90
C TRP A 785 8.05 -26.21 -58.59
N HIS A 786 7.28 -26.63 -57.59
CA HIS A 786 7.78 -27.06 -56.26
C HIS A 786 8.86 -28.14 -56.33
N ALA A 787 8.73 -29.11 -57.24
CA ALA A 787 9.74 -30.16 -57.45
C ALA A 787 11.07 -29.64 -58.07
N LEU A 788 11.08 -28.41 -58.58
CA LEU A 788 12.24 -27.67 -59.07
C LEU A 788 12.62 -26.49 -58.17
N ALA A 789 11.71 -25.98 -57.34
CA ALA A 789 11.91 -24.86 -56.43
C ALA A 789 13.07 -25.14 -55.45
N ALA A 790 13.15 -26.37 -54.93
CA ALA A 790 14.28 -26.84 -54.12
C ALA A 790 15.64 -26.88 -54.84
N THR A 791 15.66 -26.68 -56.17
CA THR A 791 16.86 -26.56 -57.01
C THR A 791 16.98 -25.21 -57.72
N LEU A 792 16.04 -24.29 -57.47
CA LEU A 792 16.03 -22.93 -58.00
C LEU A 792 16.60 -21.96 -56.96
N PRO A 793 17.41 -20.99 -57.37
CA PRO A 793 17.79 -19.85 -56.53
C PRO A 793 16.55 -19.13 -55.97
N PRO A 794 16.61 -18.55 -54.74
CA PRO A 794 15.47 -17.91 -54.11
C PRO A 794 14.80 -16.81 -54.95
N ILE A 795 15.56 -16.09 -55.78
CA ILE A 795 15.03 -15.06 -56.69
C ILE A 795 14.01 -15.64 -57.68
N TRP A 796 14.27 -16.82 -58.25
CA TRP A 796 13.34 -17.50 -59.16
C TRP A 796 12.12 -18.08 -58.45
N GLN A 797 12.24 -18.46 -57.18
CA GLN A 797 11.09 -18.86 -56.37
C GLN A 797 10.14 -17.66 -56.20
N GLN A 798 10.70 -16.50 -55.83
CA GLN A 798 9.95 -15.26 -55.65
C GLN A 798 9.35 -14.72 -56.97
N GLU A 799 10.07 -14.81 -58.10
CA GLU A 799 9.52 -14.43 -59.41
C GLU A 799 8.38 -15.35 -59.86
N LEU A 800 8.46 -16.67 -59.62
CA LEU A 800 7.39 -17.61 -59.98
C LEU A 800 6.12 -17.40 -59.14
N ASP A 801 6.26 -17.16 -57.83
CA ASP A 801 5.14 -16.79 -56.95
C ASP A 801 4.53 -15.44 -57.38
N GLY A 802 5.37 -14.46 -57.74
CA GLY A 802 4.94 -13.17 -58.29
C GLY A 802 4.18 -13.30 -59.61
N ALA A 803 4.68 -14.13 -60.53
CA ALA A 803 4.01 -14.43 -61.80
C ALA A 803 2.64 -15.09 -61.58
N TYR A 804 2.52 -16.04 -60.64
CA TYR A 804 1.24 -16.64 -60.28
C TYR A 804 0.25 -15.62 -59.67
N ALA A 805 0.73 -14.74 -58.80
CA ALA A 805 -0.06 -13.65 -58.23
C ALA A 805 -0.58 -12.69 -59.33
N LEU A 806 0.24 -12.35 -60.32
CA LEU A 806 -0.14 -11.52 -61.47
C LEU A 806 -1.18 -12.20 -62.39
N ILE A 807 -1.03 -13.50 -62.67
CA ILE A 807 -2.05 -14.29 -63.40
C ILE A 807 -3.40 -14.28 -62.66
N THR A 808 -3.36 -14.41 -61.32
CA THR A 808 -4.56 -14.36 -60.48
C THR A 808 -5.19 -12.97 -60.48
N GLN A 809 -4.38 -11.92 -60.34
CA GLN A 809 -4.83 -10.51 -60.37
C GLN A 809 -5.45 -10.15 -61.73
N ALA A 810 -4.87 -10.60 -62.85
CA ALA A 810 -5.39 -10.38 -64.19
C ALA A 810 -6.79 -11.00 -64.40
N TYR A 811 -6.98 -12.24 -63.94
CA TYR A 811 -8.30 -12.88 -63.94
C TYR A 811 -9.31 -12.10 -63.10
N ASP A 812 -8.91 -11.68 -61.90
CA ASP A 812 -9.77 -10.91 -61.00
C ASP A 812 -10.17 -9.55 -61.60
N GLN A 813 -9.26 -8.85 -62.28
CA GLN A 813 -9.54 -7.61 -63.01
C GLN A 813 -10.57 -7.84 -64.14
N LEU A 814 -10.36 -8.84 -65.01
CA LEU A 814 -11.24 -9.10 -66.15
C LEU A 814 -12.62 -9.65 -65.76
N VAL A 815 -12.73 -10.33 -64.61
CA VAL A 815 -14.03 -10.83 -64.10
C VAL A 815 -14.82 -9.74 -63.37
N LYS A 816 -14.15 -8.81 -62.69
CA LYS A 816 -14.77 -7.69 -61.95
C LYS A 816 -15.05 -6.46 -62.82
N ALA A 817 -14.41 -6.34 -63.98
CA ALA A 817 -14.67 -5.25 -64.92
C ALA A 817 -16.17 -5.21 -65.32
N PRO A 818 -16.86 -4.06 -65.15
CA PRO A 818 -18.25 -3.93 -65.60
C PRO A 818 -18.30 -3.97 -67.14
N VAL A 819 -19.20 -4.77 -67.68
CA VAL A 819 -19.42 -4.85 -69.14
C VAL A 819 -19.97 -3.51 -69.61
N LYS A 820 -19.09 -2.66 -70.18
CA LYS A 820 -19.53 -1.43 -70.84
C LYS A 820 -20.44 -1.82 -72.01
N PRO A 821 -21.68 -1.30 -72.10
CA PRO A 821 -22.52 -1.54 -73.26
C PRO A 821 -21.84 -0.97 -74.50
N GLN A 822 -21.79 -1.74 -75.59
CA GLN A 822 -21.21 -1.30 -76.85
C GLN A 822 -22.13 -0.23 -77.47
N THR A 823 -21.70 1.04 -77.40
CA THR A 823 -22.29 2.12 -78.19
C THR A 823 -21.90 1.91 -79.65
N SER A 824 -22.85 1.45 -80.47
CA SER A 824 -22.66 1.27 -81.90
C SER A 824 -22.50 2.61 -82.62
N THR A 825 -21.41 2.75 -83.36
CA THR A 825 -21.13 3.82 -84.34
C THR A 825 -20.64 3.19 -85.62
#